data_AF-A0A1F9YW71-F1
#
_entry.id   AF-A0A1F9YW71-F1
#
_cell.length_a   1.000
_cell.length_b   1.000
_cell.length_c   1.000
_cell.angle_alpha   90.00
_cell.angle_beta   90.00
_cell.angle_gamma   90.00
#
_symmetry.space_group_name_H-M   'P 1'
#
loop_
_entity.id
_entity.type
_entity.pdbx_description
1 polymer ?
#
loop_
_entity_poly.entity_id
_entity_poly.type
_entity_poly.pdbx_seq_one_letter_code
_entity_poly.pdbx_strand_id
1 'polypeptide(L)'
;MKRNKTIKIILFLLSISIAGSNIPTIYAKGAGSTVAEFLEISPSARASALGNAYTSLTNNGNSLYWNQAGLAKIRSSQVNLTHIAYFQNINYDYLSYSMPFRNIGVLSIGGLGIYSGGIDKTTEDSNGNFVDIDGNYNTLQTAIMLGLGRKINKQLYAGAGIKLIQEKIDTETTSGFALDLGGQCQIIKKLGAGLAVQNLGPKINGGTLPTSIKAGLDYKIVNNLTAALECDYLFERNFLFGAGAEYIYKDIVPVRVGYNNSPDTGGLSKLSAGTGVKLKNLEVNYAFVPYGDIGDAHKIDLTYRFDWKKSREKNFDAKINVIKEVPTSIYNIITERNIPVISIKITNTSDEEKKLKIVYNLRIKDIKDEKDIVLQGKETKETFLVPTLTQEDINKVISMPTLSIIDLEINQFADDSSIQATQKEQIPVMLFPCDQFVSQITDANGVTYDMLDTLVSWVTFNDRSLSEVISKAGEKGANLVPPVKIIGFQPPNIFAKMPTDTRSLDERDKDYLSQIKLIYDTLKEDYKLTYINQPIAYRNSQRIKFPYDTLKNKGNCIELAVLFASLLESIEIEPVIAIFPQDEHVSVGWKVQGEGKEICNMLETNMFGEDFDKVVAKGKVLVENNQLQTEFANGVAFDENGIFKKEPNVIIFDVKKMRAKIPPSPYVNR
;
A
#
# COMPACT_ATOMS: atom_id res chain seq x y z
N MET A 1 -1.78 12.21 34.62
CA MET A 1 -2.14 10.82 35.00
C MET A 1 -1.31 9.70 34.35
N LYS A 2 -0.90 9.75 33.07
CA LYS A 2 -0.15 8.64 32.43
C LYS A 2 1.29 8.43 32.97
N ARG A 3 2.02 9.50 33.32
CA ARG A 3 3.42 9.44 33.82
C ARG A 3 3.57 8.69 35.15
N ASN A 4 2.59 8.80 36.06
CA ASN A 4 2.60 8.12 37.36
C ASN A 4 2.30 6.61 37.27
N LYS A 5 1.58 6.15 36.22
CA LYS A 5 1.36 4.71 36.00
C LYS A 5 2.64 4.03 35.48
N THR A 6 3.41 4.72 34.65
CA THR A 6 4.67 4.20 34.07
C THR A 6 5.75 3.99 35.13
N ILE A 7 5.95 4.95 36.03
CA ILE A 7 6.93 4.83 37.13
C ILE A 7 6.55 3.70 38.08
N LYS A 8 5.25 3.54 38.41
CA LYS A 8 4.76 2.45 39.25
C LYS A 8 5.01 1.06 38.64
N ILE A 9 4.90 0.91 37.31
CA ILE A 9 5.16 -0.37 36.63
C ILE A 9 6.66 -0.70 36.64
N ILE A 10 7.54 0.28 36.41
CA ILE A 10 9.00 0.09 36.48
C ILE A 10 9.40 -0.32 37.91
N LEU A 11 8.91 0.42 38.92
CA LEU A 11 9.17 0.10 40.33
C LEU A 11 8.61 -1.26 40.73
N PHE A 12 7.44 -1.66 40.21
CA PHE A 12 6.85 -2.97 40.46
C PHE A 12 7.70 -4.11 39.85
N LEU A 13 8.16 -3.97 38.61
CA LEU A 13 9.04 -4.98 37.98
C LEU A 13 10.40 -5.08 38.69
N LEU A 14 11.00 -3.94 39.07
CA LEU A 14 12.22 -3.94 39.91
C LEU A 14 11.98 -4.59 41.28
N SER A 15 10.81 -4.36 41.90
CA SER A 15 10.48 -4.96 43.21
C SER A 15 10.29 -6.47 43.15
N ILE A 16 9.82 -7.03 42.03
CA ILE A 16 9.71 -8.49 41.84
C ILE A 16 11.09 -9.15 41.80
N SER A 17 12.07 -8.54 41.12
CA SER A 17 13.45 -9.05 41.09
C SER A 17 14.14 -8.97 42.45
N ILE A 18 13.88 -7.91 43.23
CA ILE A 18 14.42 -7.77 44.59
C ILE A 18 13.71 -8.74 45.56
N ALA A 19 12.42 -9.03 45.39
CA ALA A 19 11.71 -9.99 46.22
C ALA A 19 12.15 -11.45 45.97
N GLY A 20 12.58 -11.78 44.74
CA GLY A 20 13.12 -13.10 44.37
C GLY A 20 14.44 -13.47 45.07
N SER A 21 15.13 -12.51 45.71
CA SER A 21 16.39 -12.78 46.44
C SER A 21 16.20 -13.46 47.80
N ASN A 22 14.96 -13.63 48.28
CA ASN A 22 14.65 -14.23 49.60
C ASN A 22 14.15 -15.68 49.52
N ILE A 23 14.33 -16.37 48.39
CA ILE A 23 14.01 -17.80 48.30
C ILE A 23 15.11 -18.57 49.06
N PRO A 24 14.77 -19.42 50.06
CA PRO A 24 15.76 -20.19 50.79
C PRO A 24 16.59 -21.05 49.84
N THR A 25 17.92 -20.93 49.96
CA THR A 25 18.91 -21.71 49.21
C THR A 25 18.65 -23.20 49.45
N ILE A 26 18.17 -23.92 48.43
CA ILE A 26 18.17 -25.37 48.46
C ILE A 26 19.63 -25.79 48.32
N TYR A 27 20.17 -26.49 49.32
CA TYR A 27 21.56 -26.91 49.39
C TYR A 27 22.04 -27.54 48.06
N ALA A 28 23.10 -26.96 47.49
CA ALA A 28 23.76 -27.43 46.28
C ALA A 28 24.51 -28.75 46.52
N LYS A 29 24.57 -29.61 45.49
CA LYS A 29 25.68 -30.56 45.35
C LYS A 29 26.96 -29.75 45.10
N GLY A 30 28.07 -30.16 45.74
CA GLY A 30 29.29 -29.34 45.88
C GLY A 30 29.90 -28.80 44.57
N ALA A 31 30.67 -27.72 44.72
CA ALA A 31 31.48 -27.12 43.66
C ALA A 31 32.44 -28.16 43.04
N GLY A 32 32.66 -28.07 41.72
CA GLY A 32 33.67 -28.88 41.00
C GLY A 32 33.16 -30.09 40.19
N SER A 33 31.84 -30.19 39.92
CA SER A 33 31.29 -31.28 39.07
C SER A 33 30.92 -30.85 37.64
N THR A 34 31.02 -29.55 37.32
CA THR A 34 30.70 -28.97 36.01
C THR A 34 31.96 -28.72 35.19
N VAL A 35 31.92 -28.97 33.89
CA VAL A 35 33.00 -28.73 32.91
C VAL A 35 32.52 -27.76 31.83
N ALA A 36 33.40 -27.19 31.01
CA ALA A 36 33.04 -26.20 30.00
C ALA A 36 32.32 -24.95 30.55
N GLU A 37 32.73 -24.47 31.72
CA GLU A 37 32.11 -23.30 32.40
C GLU A 37 32.18 -22.01 31.58
N PHE A 38 33.12 -21.91 30.61
CA PHE A 38 33.18 -20.80 29.66
C PHE A 38 31.88 -20.61 28.85
N LEU A 39 31.07 -21.66 28.73
CA LEU A 39 29.75 -21.60 28.09
C LEU A 39 28.72 -20.80 28.89
N GLU A 40 28.98 -20.46 30.15
CA GLU A 40 28.13 -19.55 30.94
C GLU A 40 28.41 -18.08 30.63
N ILE A 41 29.56 -17.77 30.01
CA ILE A 41 29.96 -16.39 29.71
C ILE A 41 29.18 -15.90 28.49
N SER A 42 28.38 -14.86 28.74
CA SER A 42 27.51 -14.25 27.75
C SER A 42 28.31 -13.51 26.65
N PRO A 43 28.24 -13.93 25.36
CA PRO A 43 28.98 -13.34 24.25
C PRO A 43 28.24 -12.12 23.66
N SER A 44 27.54 -11.33 24.47
CA SER A 44 26.77 -10.19 23.99
C SER A 44 26.88 -9.02 24.95
N ALA A 45 27.42 -7.90 24.47
CA ALA A 45 27.46 -6.66 25.23
C ALA A 45 26.03 -6.17 25.54
N ARG A 46 25.11 -6.22 24.56
CA ARG A 46 23.70 -5.84 24.75
C ARG A 46 23.02 -6.65 25.85
N ALA A 47 23.19 -7.98 25.86
CA ALA A 47 22.60 -8.83 26.90
C ALA A 47 23.21 -8.55 28.28
N SER A 48 24.54 -8.43 28.33
CA SER A 48 25.27 -8.18 29.58
C SER A 48 24.88 -6.84 30.22
N ALA A 49 24.69 -5.80 29.40
CA ALA A 49 24.22 -4.48 29.86
C ALA A 49 22.77 -4.46 30.38
N LEU A 50 21.98 -5.51 30.10
CA LEU A 50 20.60 -5.69 30.58
C LEU A 50 20.53 -6.67 31.75
N GLY A 51 21.64 -6.91 32.45
CA GLY A 51 21.69 -7.87 33.56
C GLY A 51 21.41 -9.29 33.09
N ASN A 52 21.81 -9.64 31.87
CA ASN A 52 21.50 -10.89 31.19
C ASN A 52 20.00 -11.17 30.96
N ALA A 53 19.13 -10.15 31.06
CA ALA A 53 17.72 -10.28 30.71
C ALA A 53 17.49 -10.14 29.20
N TYR A 54 17.60 -11.25 28.48
CA TYR A 54 17.70 -11.22 27.01
C TYR A 54 16.98 -12.36 26.28
N THR A 55 16.51 -13.40 26.97
CA THR A 55 15.96 -14.62 26.33
C THR A 55 14.75 -14.36 25.44
N SER A 56 13.93 -13.36 25.74
CA SER A 56 12.79 -12.97 24.90
C SER A 56 13.13 -11.90 23.83
N LEU A 57 14.25 -11.20 24.00
CA LEU A 57 14.69 -10.06 23.19
C LEU A 57 15.59 -10.44 22.01
N THR A 58 16.10 -11.67 21.96
CA THR A 58 17.06 -12.09 20.92
C THR A 58 16.49 -11.90 19.52
N ASN A 59 17.29 -11.31 18.63
CA ASN A 59 16.90 -11.00 17.25
C ASN A 59 18.08 -10.76 16.29
N ASN A 60 19.30 -11.11 16.71
CA ASN A 60 20.54 -10.96 15.94
C ASN A 60 21.43 -12.21 16.04
N GLY A 61 22.68 -12.18 15.54
CA GLY A 61 23.56 -13.35 15.50
C GLY A 61 23.82 -13.95 16.88
N ASN A 62 23.84 -13.13 17.94
CA ASN A 62 23.90 -13.59 19.33
C ASN A 62 22.77 -14.56 19.73
N SER A 63 21.68 -14.63 18.96
CA SER A 63 20.60 -15.62 19.14
C SER A 63 21.10 -17.05 18.95
N LEU A 64 22.16 -17.29 18.15
CA LEU A 64 22.75 -18.62 17.97
C LEU A 64 23.26 -19.20 19.29
N TYR A 65 23.84 -18.35 20.16
CA TYR A 65 24.24 -18.74 21.51
C TYR A 65 23.05 -18.68 22.48
N TRP A 66 22.29 -17.57 22.49
CA TRP A 66 21.37 -17.25 23.58
C TRP A 66 20.01 -17.95 23.51
N ASN A 67 19.28 -17.79 22.40
CA ASN A 67 17.98 -18.41 22.18
C ASN A 67 17.75 -18.52 20.67
N GLN A 68 17.83 -19.73 20.14
CA GLN A 68 17.82 -20.01 18.71
C GLN A 68 16.50 -19.63 18.04
N ALA A 69 15.40 -19.50 18.78
CA ALA A 69 14.15 -18.95 18.23
C ALA A 69 14.31 -17.51 17.72
N GLY A 70 15.22 -16.73 18.31
CA GLY A 70 15.53 -15.37 17.87
C GLY A 70 16.14 -15.31 16.47
N LEU A 71 16.79 -16.38 16.00
CA LEU A 71 17.32 -16.46 14.63
C LEU A 71 16.18 -16.26 13.62
N ALA A 72 14.98 -16.76 13.91
CA ALA A 72 13.80 -16.63 13.04
C ALA A 72 13.35 -15.17 12.81
N LYS A 73 13.84 -14.22 13.62
CA LYS A 73 13.54 -12.79 13.50
C LYS A 73 14.53 -12.04 12.60
N ILE A 74 15.64 -12.67 12.21
CA ILE A 74 16.67 -12.09 11.32
C ILE A 74 16.12 -12.00 9.89
N ARG A 75 16.27 -10.84 9.25
CA ARG A 75 15.69 -10.54 7.93
C ARG A 75 16.69 -10.43 6.79
N SER A 76 17.95 -10.19 7.13
CA SER A 76 19.06 -10.02 6.20
C SER A 76 20.24 -10.85 6.69
N SER A 77 21.10 -11.30 5.78
CA SER A 77 22.33 -11.97 6.20
C SER A 77 23.14 -11.03 7.09
N GLN A 78 23.80 -11.55 8.12
CA GLN A 78 24.57 -10.70 9.03
C GLN A 78 25.72 -11.46 9.67
N VAL A 79 26.80 -10.74 9.97
CA VAL A 79 27.90 -11.20 10.82
C VAL A 79 27.77 -10.50 12.17
N ASN A 80 27.95 -11.26 13.24
CA ASN A 80 28.07 -10.78 14.61
C ASN A 80 29.46 -11.12 15.14
N LEU A 81 30.15 -10.13 15.70
CA LEU A 81 31.45 -10.26 16.33
C LEU A 81 31.33 -9.73 17.76
N THR A 82 31.97 -10.39 18.72
CA THR A 82 32.08 -9.88 20.08
C THR A 82 33.48 -10.14 20.60
N HIS A 83 34.05 -9.13 21.24
CA HIS A 83 35.28 -9.22 22.01
C HIS A 83 35.00 -8.79 23.45
N ILE A 84 35.50 -9.57 24.40
CA ILE A 84 35.40 -9.31 25.82
C ILE A 84 36.82 -9.29 26.37
N ALA A 85 37.24 -8.11 26.82
CA ALA A 85 38.39 -7.95 27.68
C ALA A 85 37.92 -8.22 29.11
N TYR A 86 38.27 -9.40 29.62
CA TYR A 86 37.97 -9.82 30.97
C TYR A 86 39.13 -9.45 31.91
N PHE A 87 38.94 -9.60 33.21
CA PHE A 87 40.01 -9.39 34.18
C PHE A 87 41.17 -10.37 33.98
N GLN A 88 42.35 -10.04 34.50
CA GLN A 88 43.56 -10.88 34.46
C GLN A 88 44.01 -11.30 33.04
N ASN A 89 43.87 -10.42 32.04
CA ASN A 89 44.26 -10.66 30.65
C ASN A 89 43.58 -11.88 30.00
N ILE A 90 42.39 -12.26 30.50
CA ILE A 90 41.56 -13.27 29.88
C ILE A 90 40.75 -12.59 28.76
N ASN A 91 40.76 -13.20 27.59
CA ASN A 91 40.03 -12.72 26.43
C ASN A 91 38.99 -13.74 26.02
N TYR A 92 37.83 -13.24 25.59
CA TYR A 92 36.76 -14.06 25.08
C TYR A 92 36.24 -13.45 23.78
N ASP A 93 36.22 -14.27 22.72
CA ASP A 93 35.79 -13.88 21.40
C ASP A 93 34.62 -14.73 20.92
N TYR A 94 33.70 -14.11 20.19
CA TYR A 94 32.58 -14.77 19.54
C TYR A 94 32.37 -14.23 18.13
N LEU A 95 32.09 -15.14 17.21
CA LEU A 95 31.73 -14.83 15.82
C LEU A 95 30.51 -15.67 15.43
N SER A 96 29.56 -15.07 14.74
CA SER A 96 28.53 -15.81 14.00
C SER A 96 28.17 -15.18 12.67
N TYR A 97 27.75 -16.02 11.75
CA TYR A 97 27.13 -15.66 10.49
C TYR A 97 25.73 -16.27 10.43
N SER A 98 24.72 -15.43 10.23
CA SER A 98 23.32 -15.86 10.10
C SER A 98 22.81 -15.53 8.70
N MET A 99 22.15 -16.48 8.05
CA MET A 99 21.65 -16.37 6.69
C MET A 99 20.18 -16.82 6.60
N PRO A 100 19.26 -15.94 6.16
CA PRO A 100 17.87 -16.31 5.96
C PRO A 100 17.65 -17.09 4.66
N PHE A 101 16.92 -18.20 4.72
CA PHE A 101 16.52 -19.04 3.59
C PHE A 101 15.00 -19.03 3.41
N ARG A 102 14.54 -19.00 2.15
CA ARG A 102 13.10 -19.09 1.83
C ARG A 102 12.57 -20.47 2.24
N ASN A 103 11.43 -20.51 2.92
CA ASN A 103 10.71 -21.72 3.40
C ASN A 103 11.39 -22.57 4.49
N ILE A 104 12.69 -22.44 4.70
CA ILE A 104 13.44 -23.22 5.72
C ILE A 104 13.48 -22.48 7.06
N GLY A 105 13.76 -21.18 7.05
CA GLY A 105 14.05 -20.39 8.26
C GLY A 105 15.39 -19.68 8.14
N VAL A 106 16.04 -19.42 9.26
CA VAL A 106 17.36 -18.79 9.32
C VAL A 106 18.36 -19.80 9.83
N LEU A 107 19.37 -20.11 9.01
CA LEU A 107 20.51 -20.92 9.42
C LEU A 107 21.59 -19.99 9.95
N SER A 108 22.30 -20.42 10.99
CA SER A 108 23.42 -19.69 11.56
C SER A 108 24.54 -20.65 11.90
N ILE A 109 25.76 -20.22 11.63
CA ILE A 109 27.00 -20.86 12.06
C ILE A 109 27.79 -19.86 12.90
N GLY A 110 28.55 -20.34 13.87
CA GLY A 110 29.41 -19.47 14.67
C GLY A 110 30.37 -20.25 15.54
N GLY A 111 31.21 -19.53 16.24
CA GLY A 111 32.12 -20.09 17.23
C GLY A 111 32.40 -19.09 18.34
N LEU A 112 32.78 -19.60 19.50
CA LEU A 112 33.31 -18.81 20.61
C LEU A 112 34.59 -19.45 21.11
N GLY A 113 35.47 -18.63 21.69
CA GLY A 113 36.71 -19.08 22.31
C GLY A 113 37.07 -18.20 23.48
N ILE A 114 37.53 -18.83 24.56
CA ILE A 114 38.18 -18.17 25.69
C ILE A 114 39.64 -18.60 25.73
N TYR A 115 40.51 -17.63 25.98
CA TYR A 115 41.93 -17.85 26.09
C TYR A 115 42.54 -16.89 27.11
N SER A 116 43.51 -17.40 27.86
CA SER A 116 44.31 -16.63 28.79
C SER A 116 45.69 -16.33 28.20
N GLY A 117 46.37 -15.30 28.72
CA GLY A 117 47.82 -15.19 28.57
C GLY A 117 48.54 -16.35 29.29
N GLY A 118 49.86 -16.44 29.13
CA GLY A 118 50.66 -17.48 29.80
C GLY A 118 50.44 -17.48 31.31
N ILE A 119 49.93 -18.59 31.82
CA ILE A 119 49.77 -18.87 33.26
C ILE A 119 51.05 -19.55 33.73
N ASP A 120 51.67 -19.01 34.78
CA ASP A 120 52.89 -19.56 35.37
C ASP A 120 52.63 -20.95 35.96
N LYS A 121 53.48 -21.93 35.63
CA LYS A 121 53.47 -23.25 36.28
C LYS A 121 54.24 -23.14 37.57
N THR A 122 53.60 -23.37 38.71
CA THR A 122 54.28 -23.35 40.01
C THR A 122 54.72 -24.74 40.43
N THR A 123 55.94 -24.86 40.95
CA THR A 123 56.44 -26.07 41.61
C THR A 123 56.24 -25.95 43.12
N GLU A 124 55.97 -27.07 43.78
CA GLU A 124 55.75 -27.14 45.22
C GLU A 124 56.79 -28.06 45.88
N ASP A 125 57.17 -27.73 47.12
CA ASP A 125 57.99 -28.61 47.95
C ASP A 125 57.16 -29.77 48.52
N SER A 126 57.80 -30.69 49.24
CA SER A 126 57.11 -31.82 49.88
C SER A 126 56.08 -31.43 50.94
N ASN A 127 56.05 -30.16 51.36
CA ASN A 127 55.09 -29.60 52.32
C ASN A 127 53.97 -28.80 51.63
N GLY A 128 53.95 -28.74 50.29
CA GLY A 128 52.98 -27.98 49.49
C GLY A 128 53.26 -26.48 49.45
N ASN A 129 54.46 -26.02 49.83
CA ASN A 129 54.83 -24.61 49.71
C ASN A 129 55.36 -24.32 48.30
N PHE A 130 55.04 -23.12 47.78
CA PHE A 130 55.61 -22.61 46.54
C PHE A 130 57.14 -22.63 46.57
N VAL A 131 57.75 -23.16 45.49
CA VAL A 131 59.20 -23.24 45.30
C VAL A 131 59.66 -22.29 44.19
N ASP A 132 59.23 -22.54 42.96
CA ASP A 132 59.66 -21.77 41.78
C ASP A 132 58.64 -21.87 40.63
N ILE A 133 58.79 -21.02 39.62
CA ILE A 133 58.01 -21.04 38.37
C ILE A 133 58.75 -21.88 37.30
N ASP A 134 58.12 -22.94 36.82
CA ASP A 134 58.65 -23.85 35.79
C ASP A 134 57.92 -23.69 34.44
N GLY A 135 58.14 -22.54 33.81
CA GLY A 135 57.53 -22.19 32.53
C GLY A 135 56.08 -21.72 32.64
N ASN A 136 55.38 -21.68 31.51
CA ASN A 136 53.99 -21.27 31.44
C ASN A 136 53.15 -22.22 30.58
N TYR A 137 51.83 -22.18 30.79
CA TYR A 137 50.86 -22.82 29.90
C TYR A 137 49.75 -21.84 29.53
N ASN A 138 49.14 -22.08 28.37
CA ASN A 138 47.97 -21.35 27.92
C ASN A 138 46.75 -22.27 28.02
N THR A 139 45.60 -21.67 28.28
CA THR A 139 44.30 -22.35 28.15
C THR A 139 43.60 -21.90 26.88
N LEU A 140 43.01 -22.86 26.16
CA LEU A 140 42.16 -22.57 25.01
C LEU A 140 40.92 -23.45 25.09
N GLN A 141 39.76 -22.83 25.28
CA GLN A 141 38.48 -23.52 25.27
C GLN A 141 37.63 -22.91 24.17
N THR A 142 37.03 -23.74 23.32
CA THR A 142 36.28 -23.30 22.15
C THR A 142 34.97 -24.07 22.00
N ALA A 143 34.00 -23.43 21.36
CA ALA A 143 32.80 -24.10 20.91
C ALA A 143 32.41 -23.66 19.50
N ILE A 144 32.17 -24.62 18.60
CA ILE A 144 31.59 -24.39 17.26
C ILE A 144 30.10 -24.65 17.34
N MET A 145 29.29 -23.77 16.74
CA MET A 145 27.84 -23.77 16.88
C MET A 145 27.15 -23.75 15.52
N LEU A 146 26.11 -24.56 15.39
CA LEU A 146 25.17 -24.52 14.27
C LEU A 146 23.76 -24.38 14.83
N GLY A 147 22.93 -23.55 14.19
CA GLY A 147 21.57 -23.31 14.66
C GLY A 147 20.60 -22.99 13.53
N LEU A 148 19.34 -23.37 13.75
CA LEU A 148 18.22 -23.06 12.88
C LEU A 148 17.11 -22.39 13.70
N GLY A 149 16.64 -21.23 13.24
CA GLY A 149 15.42 -20.61 13.76
C GLY A 149 14.34 -20.54 12.71
N ARG A 150 13.11 -20.89 13.08
CA ARG A 150 11.94 -20.84 12.19
C ARG A 150 10.76 -20.14 12.84
N LYS A 151 10.09 -19.31 12.03
CA LYS A 151 8.79 -18.73 12.38
C LYS A 151 7.71 -19.79 12.19
N ILE A 152 7.00 -20.13 13.26
CA ILE A 152 5.95 -21.17 13.25
C ILE A 152 4.60 -20.56 12.84
N ASN A 153 4.24 -19.44 13.46
CA ASN A 153 3.03 -18.69 13.10
C ASN A 153 3.24 -17.19 13.31
N LYS A 154 2.17 -16.37 13.31
CA LYS A 154 2.28 -14.91 13.44
C LYS A 154 2.90 -14.45 14.77
N GLN A 155 2.81 -15.26 15.83
CA GLN A 155 3.21 -14.91 17.19
C GLN A 155 4.30 -15.80 17.77
N LEU A 156 4.51 -17.01 17.24
CA LEU A 156 5.42 -18.03 17.77
C LEU A 156 6.62 -18.28 16.85
N TYR A 157 7.79 -18.34 17.48
CA TYR A 157 9.09 -18.64 16.88
C TYR A 157 9.74 -19.78 17.67
N ALA A 158 10.41 -20.68 16.96
CA ALA A 158 11.13 -21.80 17.56
C ALA A 158 12.51 -21.91 16.92
N GLY A 159 13.45 -22.52 17.63
CA GLY A 159 14.76 -22.83 17.08
C GLY A 159 15.47 -23.93 17.84
N ALA A 160 16.49 -24.48 17.21
CA ALA A 160 17.35 -25.51 17.77
C ALA A 160 18.79 -25.26 17.34
N GLY A 161 19.74 -25.74 18.14
CA GLY A 161 21.16 -25.66 17.83
C GLY A 161 21.96 -26.83 18.40
N ILE A 162 23.16 -26.99 17.88
CA ILE A 162 24.18 -27.92 18.36
C ILE A 162 25.47 -27.16 18.60
N LYS A 163 26.16 -27.50 19.69
CA LYS A 163 27.48 -27.01 20.05
C LYS A 163 28.47 -28.18 20.04
N LEU A 164 29.63 -28.01 19.40
CA LEU A 164 30.78 -28.90 19.50
C LEU A 164 31.81 -28.21 20.39
N ILE A 165 32.14 -28.81 21.52
CA ILE A 165 32.89 -28.20 22.62
C ILE A 165 34.27 -28.85 22.67
N GLN A 166 35.31 -28.04 22.83
CA GLN A 166 36.67 -28.50 23.06
C GLN A 166 37.31 -27.67 24.16
N GLU A 167 37.92 -28.33 25.14
CA GLU A 167 38.70 -27.71 26.20
C GLU A 167 40.13 -28.26 26.14
N LYS A 168 41.11 -27.35 26.08
CA LYS A 168 42.52 -27.69 26.19
C LYS A 168 43.15 -26.88 27.32
N ILE A 169 43.68 -27.60 28.31
CA ILE A 169 44.42 -27.04 29.44
C ILE A 169 45.77 -27.76 29.50
N ASP A 170 46.85 -27.03 29.21
CA ASP A 170 48.20 -27.58 29.07
C ASP A 170 48.24 -28.77 28.08
N THR A 171 48.47 -30.00 28.55
CA THR A 171 48.51 -31.22 27.74
C THR A 171 47.15 -31.92 27.61
N GLU A 172 46.21 -31.64 28.49
CA GLU A 172 44.92 -32.33 28.55
C GLU A 172 43.94 -31.73 27.54
N THR A 173 43.31 -32.60 26.74
CA THR A 173 42.29 -32.20 25.76
C THR A 173 41.02 -32.99 25.98
N THR A 174 39.92 -32.28 26.12
CA THR A 174 38.59 -32.83 26.34
C THR A 174 37.63 -32.32 25.26
N SER A 175 36.70 -33.15 24.78
CA SER A 175 35.74 -32.76 23.74
C SER A 175 34.36 -33.36 23.99
N GLY A 176 33.33 -32.65 23.59
CA GLY A 176 31.96 -33.17 23.60
C GLY A 176 31.00 -32.30 22.81
N PHE A 177 29.72 -32.50 23.02
CA PHE A 177 28.68 -31.79 22.30
C PHE A 177 27.50 -31.46 23.21
N ALA A 178 26.73 -30.46 22.80
CA ALA A 178 25.52 -30.07 23.49
C ALA A 178 24.42 -29.66 22.50
N LEU A 179 23.17 -29.78 22.92
CA LEU A 179 22.00 -29.34 22.19
C LEU A 179 21.39 -28.12 22.89
N ASP A 180 20.89 -27.20 22.07
CA ASP A 180 20.15 -26.04 22.53
C ASP A 180 18.76 -26.02 21.87
N LEU A 181 17.75 -25.62 22.62
CA LEU A 181 16.38 -25.46 22.15
C LEU A 181 15.85 -24.10 22.58
N GLY A 182 15.12 -23.43 21.69
CA GLY A 182 14.61 -22.09 21.91
C GLY A 182 13.17 -21.92 21.47
N GLY A 183 12.41 -21.17 22.25
CA GLY A 183 11.06 -20.70 21.94
C GLY A 183 10.93 -19.21 22.25
N GLN A 184 10.23 -18.48 21.40
CA GLN A 184 9.84 -17.10 21.66
C GLN A 184 8.42 -16.84 21.17
N CYS A 185 7.64 -16.11 21.95
CA CYS A 185 6.30 -15.72 21.55
C CYS A 185 5.99 -14.25 21.85
N GLN A 186 5.15 -13.66 21.01
CA GLN A 186 4.56 -12.35 21.27
C GLN A 186 3.16 -12.55 21.86
N ILE A 187 3.03 -12.43 23.18
CA ILE A 187 1.77 -12.62 23.91
C ILE A 187 0.76 -11.54 23.49
N ILE A 188 1.19 -10.28 23.55
CA ILE A 188 0.46 -9.11 23.03
C ILE A 188 1.46 -8.14 22.39
N LYS A 189 1.00 -7.13 21.62
CA LYS A 189 1.88 -6.18 20.88
C LYS A 189 3.04 -5.57 21.68
N LYS A 190 2.88 -5.43 23.00
CA LYS A 190 3.87 -4.84 23.90
C LYS A 190 4.61 -5.85 24.79
N LEU A 191 4.17 -7.11 24.88
CA LEU A 191 4.72 -8.11 25.79
C LEU A 191 5.23 -9.32 24.99
N GLY A 192 6.54 -9.55 25.07
CA GLY A 192 7.21 -10.75 24.56
C GLY A 192 7.57 -11.70 25.70
N ALA A 193 7.66 -12.99 25.36
CA ALA A 193 8.16 -14.03 26.24
C ALA A 193 9.13 -14.95 25.48
N GLY A 194 10.07 -15.53 26.21
CA GLY A 194 11.05 -16.46 25.68
C GLY A 194 11.34 -17.59 26.66
N LEU A 195 11.62 -18.75 26.11
CA LEU A 195 12.10 -19.92 26.83
C LEU A 195 13.32 -20.47 26.07
N ALA A 196 14.38 -20.86 26.77
CA ALA A 196 15.50 -21.55 26.17
C ALA A 196 16.00 -22.66 27.09
N VAL A 197 16.45 -23.77 26.49
CA VAL A 197 17.20 -24.83 27.14
C VAL A 197 18.57 -24.84 26.48
N GLN A 198 19.63 -24.65 27.26
CA GLN A 198 20.99 -24.57 26.73
C GLN A 198 21.87 -25.68 27.28
N ASN A 199 22.87 -26.05 26.48
CA ASN A 199 23.97 -26.95 26.83
C ASN A 199 23.52 -28.35 27.27
N LEU A 200 22.39 -28.84 26.75
CA LEU A 200 21.89 -30.18 27.05
C LEU A 200 22.78 -31.23 26.37
N GLY A 201 23.55 -31.99 27.14
CA GLY A 201 24.45 -33.01 26.59
C GLY A 201 24.94 -34.02 27.62
N PRO A 202 25.68 -35.05 27.18
CA PRO A 202 26.26 -36.04 28.08
C PRO A 202 27.36 -35.42 28.94
N LYS A 203 27.74 -36.13 30.01
CA LYS A 203 28.93 -35.80 30.79
C LYS A 203 30.18 -35.90 29.92
N ILE A 204 31.13 -34.99 30.13
CA ILE A 204 32.42 -35.00 29.46
C ILE A 204 33.51 -35.09 30.54
N ASN A 205 34.44 -36.03 30.41
CA ASN A 205 35.52 -36.29 31.37
C ASN A 205 35.01 -36.40 32.84
N GLY A 206 33.86 -37.05 33.05
CA GLY A 206 33.24 -37.23 34.37
C GLY A 206 32.41 -36.05 34.88
N GLY A 207 32.54 -34.85 34.30
CA GLY A 207 31.78 -33.65 34.67
C GLY A 207 30.53 -33.42 33.83
N THR A 208 29.54 -32.71 34.37
CA THR A 208 28.33 -32.29 33.65
C THR A 208 28.56 -31.00 32.87
N LEU A 209 27.87 -30.83 31.75
CA LEU A 209 27.80 -29.55 31.06
C LEU A 209 26.93 -28.55 31.84
N PRO A 210 27.16 -27.23 31.72
CA PRO A 210 26.38 -26.18 32.39
C PRO A 210 25.01 -26.03 31.72
N THR A 211 24.18 -27.06 31.89
CA THR A 211 22.85 -27.16 31.32
C THR A 211 21.93 -26.17 32.02
N SER A 212 21.24 -25.32 31.29
CA SER A 212 20.34 -24.32 31.88
C SER A 212 18.98 -24.26 31.22
N ILE A 213 17.97 -23.88 32.00
CA ILE A 213 16.63 -23.51 31.52
C ILE A 213 16.40 -22.04 31.83
N LYS A 214 16.20 -21.25 30.79
CA LYS A 214 16.02 -19.80 30.84
C LYS A 214 14.61 -19.42 30.46
N ALA A 215 13.98 -18.55 31.24
CA ALA A 215 12.69 -17.95 30.97
C ALA A 215 12.79 -16.43 31.06
N GLY A 216 12.40 -15.74 29.98
CA GLY A 216 12.50 -14.29 29.88
C GLY A 216 11.18 -13.63 29.48
N LEU A 217 10.98 -12.40 29.96
CA LEU A 217 9.88 -11.52 29.58
C LEU A 217 10.41 -10.16 29.15
N ASP A 218 9.81 -9.56 28.12
CA ASP A 218 10.06 -8.17 27.75
C ASP A 218 8.78 -7.37 27.58
N TYR A 219 8.79 -6.13 28.06
CA TYR A 219 7.66 -5.22 27.95
C TYR A 219 8.07 -3.87 27.35
N LYS A 220 7.49 -3.54 26.20
CA LYS A 220 7.61 -2.24 25.52
C LYS A 220 6.70 -1.22 26.20
N ILE A 221 7.26 -0.45 27.12
CA ILE A 221 6.57 0.61 27.84
C ILE A 221 6.08 1.66 26.83
N VAL A 222 7.01 2.16 26.01
CA VAL A 222 6.80 3.02 24.83
C VAL A 222 7.69 2.53 23.68
N ASN A 223 7.56 3.09 22.48
CA ASN A 223 8.24 2.58 21.29
C ASN A 223 9.77 2.47 21.44
N ASN A 224 10.37 3.34 22.25
CA ASN A 224 11.81 3.42 22.47
C ASN A 224 12.24 3.08 23.90
N LEU A 225 11.37 2.50 24.74
CA LEU A 225 11.71 2.07 26.09
C LEU A 225 11.17 0.67 26.35
N THR A 226 12.08 -0.26 26.64
CA THR A 226 11.77 -1.66 26.91
C THR A 226 12.33 -2.06 28.28
N ALA A 227 11.55 -2.77 29.08
CA ALA A 227 12.01 -3.44 30.30
C ALA A 227 12.05 -4.94 30.06
N ALA A 228 13.00 -5.64 30.68
CA ALA A 228 13.16 -7.08 30.56
C ALA A 228 13.42 -7.73 31.92
N LEU A 229 12.94 -8.97 32.07
CA LEU A 229 13.14 -9.84 33.24
C LEU A 229 13.59 -11.22 32.77
N GLU A 230 14.36 -11.89 33.61
CA GLU A 230 14.93 -13.21 33.32
C GLU A 230 14.99 -14.06 34.59
N CYS A 231 14.73 -15.35 34.42
CA CYS A 231 14.96 -16.40 35.39
C CYS A 231 15.74 -17.50 34.69
N ASP A 232 16.90 -17.85 35.24
CA ASP A 232 17.83 -18.83 34.71
C ASP A 232 18.12 -19.89 35.76
N TYR A 233 17.70 -21.12 35.47
CA TYR A 233 17.94 -22.27 36.32
C TYR A 233 19.08 -23.10 35.73
N LEU A 234 20.25 -22.99 36.33
CA LEU A 234 21.45 -23.73 35.96
C LEU A 234 21.51 -25.04 36.75
N PHE A 235 21.59 -26.17 36.05
CA PHE A 235 21.61 -27.48 36.69
C PHE A 235 22.89 -27.60 37.54
N GLU A 236 22.75 -28.15 38.75
CA GLU A 236 23.82 -28.21 39.78
C GLU A 236 24.19 -26.85 40.42
N ARG A 237 23.53 -25.73 40.06
CA ARG A 237 23.68 -24.40 40.71
C ARG A 237 22.33 -23.78 41.11
N ASN A 238 22.37 -22.55 41.64
CA ASN A 238 21.18 -21.80 42.08
C ASN A 238 20.48 -21.04 40.94
N PHE A 239 19.25 -20.60 41.20
CA PHE A 239 18.52 -19.68 40.33
C PHE A 239 19.23 -18.33 40.20
N LEU A 240 19.42 -17.90 38.96
CA LEU A 240 19.86 -16.56 38.62
C LEU A 240 18.68 -15.74 38.07
N PHE A 241 18.53 -14.52 38.57
CA PHE A 241 17.53 -13.55 38.16
C PHE A 241 18.22 -12.35 37.54
N GLY A 242 17.68 -11.92 36.41
CA GLY A 242 18.13 -10.72 35.69
C GLY A 242 16.99 -9.73 35.50
N ALA A 243 17.32 -8.44 35.56
CA ALA A 243 16.41 -7.36 35.20
C ALA A 243 17.17 -6.28 34.43
N GLY A 244 16.54 -5.70 33.41
CA GLY A 244 17.17 -4.67 32.61
C GLY A 244 16.19 -3.70 31.97
N ALA A 245 16.69 -2.54 31.59
CA ALA A 245 15.94 -1.55 30.81
C ALA A 245 16.78 -1.01 29.66
N GLU A 246 16.17 -0.86 28.48
CA GLU A 246 16.76 -0.31 27.26
C GLU A 246 15.96 0.90 26.80
N TYR A 247 16.61 2.06 26.73
CA TYR A 247 16.07 3.26 26.10
C TYR A 247 16.83 3.58 24.81
N ILE A 248 16.13 3.80 23.70
CA ILE A 248 16.76 4.12 22.41
C ILE A 248 16.48 5.59 22.05
N TYR A 249 17.51 6.43 22.10
CA TYR A 249 17.40 7.82 21.72
C TYR A 249 17.43 7.96 20.19
N LYS A 250 16.37 8.57 19.64
CA LYS A 250 16.17 8.82 18.18
C LYS A 250 16.39 7.58 17.30
N ASP A 251 16.06 6.39 17.81
CA ASP A 251 16.28 5.11 17.14
C ASP A 251 17.74 4.77 16.78
N ILE A 252 18.71 5.56 17.28
CA ILE A 252 20.15 5.46 16.94
C ILE A 252 20.98 5.08 18.18
N VAL A 253 20.77 5.71 19.33
CA VAL A 253 21.66 5.53 20.50
C VAL A 253 20.93 4.78 21.62
N PRO A 254 21.15 3.46 21.78
CA PRO A 254 20.65 2.74 22.94
C PRO A 254 21.45 3.05 24.20
N VAL A 255 20.76 3.24 25.32
CA VAL A 255 21.30 3.31 26.68
C VAL A 255 20.65 2.22 27.51
N ARG A 256 21.45 1.47 28.25
CA ARG A 256 21.03 0.26 28.96
C ARG A 256 21.57 0.23 30.37
N VAL A 257 20.75 -0.27 31.26
CA VAL A 257 21.12 -0.60 32.64
C VAL A 257 20.55 -1.95 33.01
N GLY A 258 21.27 -2.67 33.87
CA GLY A 258 20.97 -4.02 34.24
C GLY A 258 21.31 -4.32 35.70
N TYR A 259 20.62 -5.30 36.25
CA TYR A 259 20.89 -5.92 37.53
C TYR A 259 20.80 -7.44 37.40
N ASN A 260 21.70 -8.18 38.04
CA ASN A 260 21.58 -9.62 38.23
C ASN A 260 21.93 -10.01 39.68
N ASN A 261 21.53 -11.20 40.11
CA ASN A 261 21.83 -11.72 41.45
C ASN A 261 23.02 -12.70 41.48
N SER A 262 23.96 -12.59 40.54
CA SER A 262 25.18 -13.40 40.57
C SER A 262 25.93 -13.23 41.91
N PRO A 263 26.77 -14.22 42.30
CA PRO A 263 27.49 -14.18 43.58
C PRO A 263 28.17 -12.84 43.82
N ASP A 264 28.00 -12.30 45.02
CA ASP A 264 28.50 -10.96 45.36
C ASP A 264 30.01 -11.04 45.60
N THR A 265 30.77 -10.43 44.70
CA THR A 265 32.23 -10.31 44.79
C THR A 265 32.66 -8.93 45.25
N GLY A 266 31.75 -8.17 45.88
CA GLY A 266 31.99 -6.80 46.35
C GLY A 266 31.63 -5.72 45.34
N GLY A 267 31.69 -4.46 45.78
CA GLY A 267 31.48 -3.28 44.94
C GLY A 267 30.10 -3.21 44.27
N LEU A 268 30.09 -2.92 42.96
CA LEU A 268 28.88 -2.84 42.12
C LEU A 268 28.67 -4.11 41.27
N SER A 269 29.21 -5.26 41.68
CA SER A 269 29.29 -6.52 40.91
C SER A 269 27.96 -7.06 40.33
N LYS A 270 26.83 -6.62 40.89
CA LYS A 270 25.48 -7.00 40.45
C LYS A 270 24.87 -6.07 39.41
N LEU A 271 25.47 -4.90 39.19
CA LEU A 271 24.97 -3.89 38.24
C LEU A 271 25.72 -3.98 36.93
N SER A 272 25.05 -3.61 35.84
CA SER A 272 25.71 -3.42 34.55
C SER A 272 25.13 -2.22 33.82
N ALA A 273 25.94 -1.66 32.93
CA ALA A 273 25.54 -0.55 32.09
C ALA A 273 26.10 -0.73 30.69
N GLY A 274 25.42 -0.16 29.70
CA GLY A 274 25.88 -0.22 28.34
C GLY A 274 25.26 0.83 27.44
N THR A 275 25.92 1.04 26.31
CA THR A 275 25.48 1.96 25.27
C THR A 275 25.75 1.35 23.91
N GLY A 276 25.43 2.08 22.84
CA GLY A 276 25.77 1.66 21.50
C GLY A 276 25.39 2.68 20.45
N VAL A 277 25.59 2.28 19.20
CA VAL A 277 25.16 3.01 18.01
C VAL A 277 24.49 2.02 17.07
N LYS A 278 23.28 2.37 16.66
CA LYS A 278 22.46 1.61 15.71
C LYS A 278 22.27 2.43 14.46
N LEU A 279 22.93 2.00 13.40
CA LEU A 279 22.76 2.48 12.04
C LEU A 279 21.99 1.44 11.23
N LYS A 280 21.69 1.75 9.96
CA LYS A 280 20.89 0.88 9.08
C LYS A 280 21.49 -0.54 8.96
N ASN A 281 22.80 -0.62 8.68
CA ASN A 281 23.49 -1.87 8.38
C ASN A 281 24.53 -2.24 9.44
N LEU A 282 24.76 -1.38 10.44
CA LEU A 282 25.77 -1.56 11.47
C LEU A 282 25.17 -1.30 12.83
N GLU A 283 25.42 -2.19 13.78
CA GLU A 283 25.09 -2.02 15.19
C GLU A 283 26.35 -2.29 16.00
N VAL A 284 26.74 -1.34 16.85
CA VAL A 284 27.86 -1.48 17.78
C VAL A 284 27.31 -1.31 19.18
N ASN A 285 27.58 -2.27 20.06
CA ASN A 285 27.15 -2.26 21.45
C ASN A 285 28.38 -2.34 22.34
N TYR A 286 28.39 -1.56 23.42
CA TYR A 286 29.39 -1.61 24.47
C TYR A 286 28.71 -1.88 25.81
N ALA A 287 29.34 -2.69 26.65
CA ALA A 287 28.90 -2.93 28.02
C ALA A 287 30.07 -2.92 29.00
N PHE A 288 29.82 -2.33 30.15
CA PHE A 288 30.66 -2.37 31.33
C PHE A 288 30.00 -3.27 32.37
N VAL A 289 30.74 -4.29 32.82
CA VAL A 289 30.27 -5.27 33.80
C VAL A 289 31.33 -5.38 34.90
N PRO A 290 31.13 -4.74 36.06
CA PRO A 290 32.02 -4.90 37.20
C PRO A 290 31.89 -6.30 37.81
N TYR A 291 33.02 -6.87 38.27
CA TYR A 291 33.08 -8.11 39.05
C TYR A 291 33.66 -7.87 40.45
N GLY A 292 33.50 -6.65 40.98
CA GLY A 292 33.92 -6.30 42.33
C GLY A 292 35.44 -6.38 42.48
N ASP A 293 35.89 -7.05 43.54
CA ASP A 293 37.32 -7.12 43.89
C ASP A 293 38.16 -7.93 42.88
N ILE A 294 37.50 -8.69 42.00
CA ILE A 294 38.14 -9.53 40.97
C ILE A 294 38.54 -8.69 39.73
N GLY A 295 37.94 -7.51 39.55
CA GLY A 295 38.17 -6.60 38.45
C GLY A 295 36.92 -6.35 37.61
N ASP A 296 37.10 -5.78 36.41
CA ASP A 296 36.02 -5.37 35.53
C ASP A 296 36.11 -6.07 34.16
N ALA A 297 34.96 -6.21 33.50
CA ALA A 297 34.88 -6.68 32.13
C ALA A 297 34.33 -5.60 31.19
N HIS A 298 35.01 -5.43 30.06
CA HIS A 298 34.61 -4.55 28.97
C HIS A 298 34.22 -5.40 27.76
N LYS A 299 33.00 -5.21 27.27
CA LYS A 299 32.45 -6.01 26.15
C LYS A 299 32.10 -5.12 24.99
N ILE A 300 32.55 -5.47 23.79
CA ILE A 300 32.16 -4.82 22.53
C ILE A 300 31.53 -5.88 21.62
N ASP A 301 30.32 -5.60 21.14
CA ASP A 301 29.57 -6.41 20.17
C ASP A 301 29.35 -5.57 18.90
N LEU A 302 29.61 -6.17 17.75
CA LEU A 302 29.44 -5.58 16.43
C LEU A 302 28.57 -6.49 15.57
N THR A 303 27.46 -5.96 15.07
CA THR A 303 26.60 -6.62 14.09
C THR A 303 26.68 -5.87 12.77
N TYR A 304 27.14 -6.53 11.72
CA TYR A 304 27.05 -6.00 10.36
C TYR A 304 26.00 -6.79 9.57
N ARG A 305 24.99 -6.09 9.05
CA ARG A 305 23.89 -6.66 8.27
C ARG A 305 24.18 -6.43 6.80
N PHE A 306 24.43 -7.51 6.09
CA PHE A 306 24.52 -7.52 4.64
C PHE A 306 23.12 -7.37 4.08
N ASP A 307 22.90 -6.37 3.26
CA ASP A 307 21.77 -6.34 2.35
C ASP A 307 22.00 -7.43 1.28
N TRP A 308 21.78 -8.71 1.63
CA TRP A 308 21.79 -9.86 0.69
C TRP A 308 20.43 -10.02 -0.01
N LYS A 309 19.46 -9.14 0.25
CA LYS A 309 18.62 -8.77 -0.88
C LYS A 309 19.61 -8.28 -1.92
N LYS A 310 19.68 -8.91 -3.09
CA LYS A 310 20.06 -8.17 -4.30
C LYS A 310 19.17 -6.90 -4.31
N SER A 311 19.56 -5.84 -3.62
CA SER A 311 19.42 -4.49 -4.14
C SER A 311 20.42 -4.47 -5.28
N ARG A 312 20.10 -5.22 -6.34
CA ARG A 312 20.68 -4.91 -7.63
C ARG A 312 20.26 -3.46 -7.83
N GLU A 313 21.23 -2.57 -7.95
CA GLU A 313 21.01 -1.13 -7.94
C GLU A 313 19.81 -0.76 -8.81
N LYS A 314 18.92 0.06 -8.24
CA LYS A 314 17.82 0.65 -8.99
C LYS A 314 18.45 1.63 -9.96
N ASN A 315 18.62 1.19 -11.20
CA ASN A 315 19.30 1.96 -12.26
C ASN A 315 18.30 2.80 -13.06
N PHE A 316 17.24 3.25 -12.39
CA PHE A 316 16.27 4.16 -12.96
C PHE A 316 15.74 5.12 -11.90
N ASP A 317 15.46 6.34 -12.32
CA ASP A 317 14.61 7.29 -11.59
C ASP A 317 13.26 7.38 -12.29
N ALA A 318 12.17 7.42 -11.53
CA ALA A 318 10.83 7.51 -12.09
C ALA A 318 10.00 8.54 -11.32
N LYS A 319 9.54 9.56 -12.04
CA LYS A 319 8.59 10.56 -11.55
C LYS A 319 7.21 10.21 -12.07
N ILE A 320 6.26 10.08 -11.17
CA ILE A 320 4.90 9.64 -11.47
C ILE A 320 3.93 10.75 -11.12
N ASN A 321 3.09 11.11 -12.07
CA ASN A 321 1.95 11.99 -11.89
C ASN A 321 0.69 11.23 -12.30
N VAL A 322 -0.44 11.56 -11.68
CA VAL A 322 -1.73 10.96 -11.98
C VAL A 322 -2.80 12.04 -12.06
N ILE A 323 -3.85 11.77 -12.84
CA ILE A 323 -5.08 12.56 -12.80
C ILE A 323 -5.68 12.51 -11.39
N LYS A 324 -6.16 13.65 -10.89
CA LYS A 324 -6.74 13.74 -9.53
C LYS A 324 -8.19 13.23 -9.49
N GLU A 325 -8.93 13.50 -10.56
CA GLU A 325 -10.37 13.28 -10.66
C GLU A 325 -10.66 12.51 -11.95
N VAL A 326 -11.15 11.28 -11.82
CA VAL A 326 -11.43 10.38 -12.94
C VAL A 326 -12.94 10.35 -13.18
N PRO A 327 -13.45 10.96 -14.27
CA PRO A 327 -14.86 10.84 -14.62
C PRO A 327 -15.17 9.48 -15.22
N THR A 328 -15.86 8.65 -14.45
CA THR A 328 -16.22 7.30 -14.89
C THR A 328 -17.32 7.28 -15.96
N SER A 329 -18.15 8.34 -16.01
CA SER A 329 -19.25 8.52 -16.97
C SER A 329 -18.79 8.48 -18.45
N ILE A 330 -17.57 8.95 -18.70
CA ILE A 330 -16.98 9.12 -20.05
C ILE A 330 -15.64 8.39 -20.17
N TYR A 331 -15.41 7.34 -19.36
CA TYR A 331 -14.11 6.66 -19.30
C TYR A 331 -13.68 6.02 -20.64
N ASN A 332 -14.64 5.58 -21.44
CA ASN A 332 -14.39 5.11 -22.81
C ASN A 332 -13.81 6.23 -23.69
N ILE A 333 -14.31 7.46 -23.54
CA ILE A 333 -13.84 8.63 -24.29
C ILE A 333 -12.44 9.05 -23.83
N ILE A 334 -12.14 8.97 -22.52
CA ILE A 334 -10.77 9.18 -21.99
C ILE A 334 -9.79 8.23 -22.70
N THR A 335 -10.19 6.96 -22.84
CA THR A 335 -9.38 5.93 -23.49
C THR A 335 -9.22 6.22 -24.99
N GLU A 336 -10.31 6.51 -25.71
CA GLU A 336 -10.31 6.79 -27.15
C GLU A 336 -9.50 8.06 -27.50
N ARG A 337 -9.58 9.11 -26.67
CA ARG A 337 -8.82 10.36 -26.82
C ARG A 337 -7.38 10.25 -26.31
N ASN A 338 -6.97 9.08 -25.80
CA ASN A 338 -5.65 8.85 -25.20
C ASN A 338 -5.29 9.86 -24.10
N ILE A 339 -6.27 10.26 -23.28
CA ILE A 339 -6.06 11.24 -22.21
C ILE A 339 -5.32 10.55 -21.05
N PRO A 340 -4.09 10.96 -20.71
CA PRO A 340 -3.27 10.26 -19.72
C PRO A 340 -3.87 10.26 -18.30
N VAL A 341 -4.23 9.08 -17.79
CA VAL A 341 -4.62 8.89 -16.39
C VAL A 341 -3.38 8.81 -15.50
N ILE A 342 -2.31 8.20 -16.01
CA ILE A 342 -1.00 8.11 -15.35
C ILE A 342 0.06 8.60 -16.35
N SER A 343 0.93 9.50 -15.88
CA SER A 343 2.13 9.92 -16.58
C SER A 343 3.35 9.49 -15.79
N ILE A 344 4.26 8.79 -16.45
CA ILE A 344 5.51 8.34 -15.86
C ILE A 344 6.67 8.86 -16.70
N LYS A 345 7.51 9.68 -16.09
CA LYS A 345 8.80 10.08 -16.65
C LYS A 345 9.89 9.21 -16.03
N ILE A 346 10.41 8.27 -16.81
CA ILE A 346 11.43 7.31 -16.38
C ILE A 346 12.77 7.66 -17.02
N THR A 347 13.80 7.77 -16.21
CA THR A 347 15.18 8.02 -16.62
C THR A 347 16.03 6.81 -16.28
N ASN A 348 16.68 6.19 -17.26
CA ASN A 348 17.71 5.18 -17.00
C ASN A 348 18.95 5.90 -16.45
N THR A 349 19.39 5.56 -15.24
CA THR A 349 20.55 6.20 -14.62
C THR A 349 21.87 5.49 -14.96
N SER A 350 21.81 4.31 -15.58
CA SER A 350 22.98 3.56 -16.04
C SER A 350 23.34 3.86 -17.50
N ASP A 351 24.54 3.44 -17.91
CA ASP A 351 25.03 3.54 -19.31
C ASP A 351 24.56 2.37 -20.18
N GLU A 352 23.97 1.34 -19.59
CA GLU A 352 23.49 0.14 -20.28
C GLU A 352 21.99 0.18 -20.53
N GLU A 353 21.52 -0.58 -21.52
CA GLU A 353 20.08 -0.81 -21.73
C GLU A 353 19.43 -1.42 -20.47
N LYS A 354 18.21 -0.97 -20.16
CA LYS A 354 17.38 -1.53 -19.08
C LYS A 354 15.98 -1.85 -19.58
N LYS A 355 15.52 -3.05 -19.23
CA LYS A 355 14.17 -3.54 -19.48
C LYS A 355 13.35 -3.38 -18.20
N LEU A 356 12.25 -2.65 -18.32
CA LEU A 356 11.31 -2.35 -17.25
C LEU A 356 9.92 -2.89 -17.62
N LYS A 357 9.19 -3.42 -16.64
CA LYS A 357 7.75 -3.69 -16.75
C LYS A 357 7.03 -2.81 -15.75
N ILE A 358 6.09 -2.01 -16.23
CA ILE A 358 5.17 -1.26 -15.38
C ILE A 358 3.91 -2.11 -15.23
N VAL A 359 3.56 -2.43 -14.00
CA VAL A 359 2.30 -3.07 -13.63
C VAL A 359 1.46 -2.03 -12.90
N TYR A 360 0.22 -1.82 -13.33
CA TYR A 360 -0.61 -0.75 -12.80
C TYR A 360 -2.07 -1.17 -12.75
N ASN A 361 -2.80 -0.65 -11.77
CA ASN A 361 -4.25 -0.79 -11.69
C ASN A 361 -4.91 0.31 -10.89
N LEU A 362 -6.19 0.54 -11.17
CA LEU A 362 -7.06 1.36 -10.35
C LEU A 362 -7.83 0.44 -9.41
N ARG A 363 -7.69 0.63 -8.08
CA ARG A 363 -8.17 -0.28 -7.03
C ARG A 363 -9.68 -0.23 -6.82
N ILE A 364 -10.43 -0.55 -7.87
CA ILE A 364 -11.85 -0.92 -7.87
C ILE A 364 -11.99 -2.45 -7.95
N LYS A 365 -10.97 -3.13 -8.51
CA LYS A 365 -10.80 -4.59 -8.63
C LYS A 365 -9.30 -4.95 -8.74
N ASP A 366 -8.98 -6.24 -8.71
CA ASP A 366 -7.61 -6.78 -8.82
C ASP A 366 -7.14 -6.99 -10.28
N ILE A 367 -7.79 -6.38 -11.28
CA ILE A 367 -7.33 -6.42 -12.68
C ILE A 367 -6.06 -5.57 -12.77
N LYS A 368 -4.98 -6.14 -13.29
CA LYS A 368 -3.69 -5.46 -13.47
C LYS A 368 -3.35 -5.35 -14.94
N ASP A 369 -3.06 -4.14 -15.37
CA ASP A 369 -2.52 -3.86 -16.68
C ASP A 369 -0.98 -3.88 -16.61
N GLU A 370 -0.35 -4.23 -17.72
CA GLU A 370 1.10 -4.30 -17.83
C GLU A 370 1.59 -3.54 -19.07
N LYS A 371 2.73 -2.86 -18.96
CA LYS A 371 3.43 -2.25 -20.09
C LYS A 371 4.93 -2.45 -19.98
N ASP A 372 5.50 -3.04 -21.02
CA ASP A 372 6.94 -3.20 -21.13
C ASP A 372 7.59 -1.96 -21.73
N ILE A 373 8.74 -1.58 -21.17
CA ILE A 373 9.56 -0.46 -21.62
C ILE A 373 11.01 -0.92 -21.70
N VAL A 374 11.66 -0.56 -22.80
CA VAL A 374 13.11 -0.66 -22.95
C VAL A 374 13.66 0.77 -22.98
N LEU A 375 14.69 1.03 -22.19
CA LEU A 375 15.41 2.29 -22.13
C LEU A 375 16.89 2.06 -22.43
N GLN A 376 17.43 2.79 -23.39
CA GLN A 376 18.86 2.85 -23.64
C GLN A 376 19.59 3.55 -22.47
N GLY A 377 20.91 3.41 -22.42
CA GLY A 377 21.73 4.08 -21.41
C GLY A 377 21.48 5.58 -21.37
N LYS A 378 21.27 6.13 -20.16
CA LYS A 378 20.95 7.55 -19.92
C LYS A 378 19.66 8.08 -20.60
N GLU A 379 18.88 7.23 -21.24
CA GLU A 379 17.64 7.64 -21.89
C GLU A 379 16.58 8.07 -20.86
N THR A 380 15.87 9.15 -21.17
CA THR A 380 14.64 9.52 -20.47
C THR A 380 13.46 9.31 -21.40
N LYS A 381 12.45 8.57 -20.94
CA LYS A 381 11.22 8.32 -21.68
C LYS A 381 10.02 8.68 -20.84
N GLU A 382 9.08 9.36 -21.47
CA GLU A 382 7.77 9.63 -20.90
C GLU A 382 6.78 8.60 -21.41
N THR A 383 5.94 8.07 -20.52
CA THR A 383 4.97 7.05 -20.83
C THR A 383 3.63 7.38 -20.21
N PHE A 384 2.60 7.39 -21.05
CA PHE A 384 1.21 7.59 -20.65
C PHE A 384 0.48 6.26 -20.57
N LEU A 385 -0.35 6.11 -19.55
CA LEU A 385 -1.15 4.92 -19.28
C LEU A 385 -2.59 5.31 -18.94
N VAL A 386 -3.52 4.47 -19.35
CA VAL A 386 -4.94 4.53 -19.00
C VAL A 386 -5.31 3.14 -18.45
N PRO A 387 -5.53 2.99 -17.13
CA PRO A 387 -5.94 1.72 -16.53
C PRO A 387 -7.23 1.19 -17.16
N THR A 388 -7.36 -0.12 -17.32
CA THR A 388 -8.59 -0.72 -17.83
C THR A 388 -9.67 -0.71 -16.75
N LEU A 389 -10.87 -0.20 -17.08
CA LEU A 389 -12.07 -0.28 -16.23
C LEU A 389 -13.21 -0.98 -16.96
N THR A 390 -13.84 -1.95 -16.30
CA THR A 390 -15.02 -2.62 -16.82
C THR A 390 -16.31 -1.88 -16.43
N GLN A 391 -17.41 -2.17 -17.12
CA GLN A 391 -18.72 -1.63 -16.75
C GLN A 391 -19.13 -2.04 -15.32
N GLU A 392 -18.81 -3.25 -14.90
CA GLU A 392 -19.05 -3.74 -13.53
C GLU A 392 -18.31 -2.88 -12.50
N ASP A 393 -17.10 -2.43 -12.82
CA ASP A 393 -16.29 -1.61 -11.92
C ASP A 393 -16.86 -0.19 -11.77
N ILE A 394 -17.27 0.41 -12.89
CA ILE A 394 -17.87 1.74 -12.90
C ILE A 394 -19.22 1.73 -12.17
N ASN A 395 -20.00 0.65 -12.30
CA ASN A 395 -21.25 0.43 -11.56
C ASN A 395 -21.06 0.29 -10.04
N LYS A 396 -19.84 0.27 -9.50
CA LYS A 396 -19.61 0.37 -8.03
C LYS A 396 -19.56 1.82 -7.55
N VAL A 397 -19.38 2.78 -8.47
CA VAL A 397 -19.23 4.21 -8.19
C VAL A 397 -20.50 4.95 -8.66
N ILE A 398 -21.65 4.71 -8.01
CA ILE A 398 -22.94 5.24 -8.48
C ILE A 398 -23.39 6.50 -7.72
N SER A 399 -23.20 6.53 -6.40
CA SER A 399 -23.93 7.50 -5.56
C SER A 399 -23.12 8.75 -5.17
N MET A 400 -21.80 8.64 -5.04
CA MET A 400 -20.95 9.75 -4.61
C MET A 400 -19.52 9.60 -5.12
N PRO A 401 -18.77 10.71 -5.28
CA PRO A 401 -17.35 10.67 -5.52
C PRO A 401 -16.64 9.73 -4.55
N THR A 402 -15.95 8.73 -5.07
CA THR A 402 -15.37 7.64 -4.27
C THR A 402 -13.85 7.74 -4.33
N LEU A 403 -13.21 7.78 -3.16
CA LEU A 403 -11.76 7.73 -3.08
C LEU A 403 -11.27 6.33 -3.48
N SER A 404 -10.36 6.28 -4.45
CA SER A 404 -9.69 5.06 -4.90
C SER A 404 -8.17 5.27 -4.91
N ILE A 405 -7.43 4.22 -5.24
CA ILE A 405 -5.97 4.21 -5.26
C ILE A 405 -5.51 3.67 -6.61
N ILE A 406 -4.60 4.39 -7.26
CA ILE A 406 -3.78 3.84 -8.34
C ILE A 406 -2.60 3.12 -7.68
N ASP A 407 -2.57 1.81 -7.84
CA ASP A 407 -1.43 0.96 -7.49
C ASP A 407 -0.51 0.89 -8.70
N LEU A 408 0.77 1.21 -8.51
CA LEU A 408 1.77 1.21 -9.58
C LEU A 408 3.05 0.54 -9.12
N GLU A 409 3.56 -0.37 -9.95
CA GLU A 409 4.77 -1.14 -9.69
C GLU A 409 5.67 -1.14 -10.93
N ILE A 410 6.86 -0.55 -10.83
CA ILE A 410 7.88 -0.55 -11.89
C ILE A 410 8.94 -1.58 -11.54
N ASN A 411 8.98 -2.68 -12.30
CA ASN A 411 9.92 -3.78 -12.15
C ASN A 411 11.05 -3.66 -13.17
N GLN A 412 12.29 -3.51 -12.71
CA GLN A 412 13.49 -3.65 -13.54
C GLN A 412 13.88 -5.11 -13.59
N PHE A 413 14.21 -5.63 -14.78
CA PHE A 413 14.66 -7.01 -14.98
C PHE A 413 16.17 -7.04 -15.25
N ALA A 414 16.82 -8.11 -14.81
CA ALA A 414 18.15 -8.48 -15.27
C ALA A 414 18.08 -9.32 -16.56
N ASP A 415 19.24 -9.57 -17.17
CA ASP A 415 19.35 -10.34 -18.43
C ASP A 415 18.77 -11.76 -18.34
N ASP A 416 18.77 -12.34 -17.14
CA ASP A 416 18.18 -13.64 -16.82
C ASP A 416 16.65 -13.60 -16.61
N SER A 417 15.99 -12.48 -16.94
CA SER A 417 14.56 -12.23 -16.74
C SER A 417 14.09 -12.27 -15.27
N SER A 418 15.01 -12.26 -14.31
CA SER A 418 14.65 -12.13 -12.89
C SER A 418 14.51 -10.67 -12.48
N ILE A 419 13.55 -10.36 -11.62
CA ILE A 419 13.33 -8.99 -11.12
C ILE A 419 14.58 -8.54 -10.35
N GLN A 420 15.18 -7.46 -10.84
CA GLN A 420 16.37 -6.81 -10.32
C GLN A 420 16.03 -5.77 -9.25
N ALA A 421 15.11 -4.85 -9.56
CA ALA A 421 14.68 -3.79 -8.65
C ALA A 421 13.19 -3.50 -8.86
N THR A 422 12.53 -2.97 -7.83
CA THR A 422 11.11 -2.62 -7.91
C THR A 422 10.86 -1.28 -7.22
N GLN A 423 10.15 -0.36 -7.88
CA GLN A 423 9.53 0.81 -7.26
C GLN A 423 8.02 0.59 -7.18
N LYS A 424 7.41 0.83 -6.01
CA LYS A 424 5.97 0.77 -5.82
C LYS A 424 5.45 2.11 -5.33
N GLU A 425 4.37 2.59 -5.94
CA GLU A 425 3.64 3.79 -5.52
C GLU A 425 2.16 3.45 -5.33
N GLN A 426 1.53 4.15 -4.38
CA GLN A 426 0.09 4.08 -4.14
C GLN A 426 -0.44 5.51 -4.08
N ILE A 427 -1.13 5.92 -5.14
CA ILE A 427 -1.50 7.33 -5.31
C ILE A 427 -3.02 7.45 -5.23
N PRO A 428 -3.57 8.24 -4.29
CA PRO A 428 -5.01 8.41 -4.16
C PRO A 428 -5.58 9.21 -5.35
N VAL A 429 -6.73 8.78 -5.85
CA VAL A 429 -7.50 9.47 -6.90
C VAL A 429 -8.98 9.46 -6.56
N MET A 430 -9.71 10.46 -7.02
CA MET A 430 -11.16 10.55 -6.83
C MET A 430 -11.88 10.03 -8.08
N LEU A 431 -12.78 9.07 -7.90
CA LEU A 431 -13.64 8.56 -8.96
C LEU A 431 -14.98 9.28 -8.91
N PHE A 432 -15.35 9.97 -9.98
CA PHE A 432 -16.67 10.57 -10.07
C PHE A 432 -17.72 9.57 -10.51
N PRO A 433 -18.97 9.66 -10.02
CA PRO A 433 -20.03 8.77 -10.42
C PRO A 433 -20.35 8.79 -11.92
N CYS A 434 -20.99 7.71 -12.38
CA CYS A 434 -21.35 7.56 -13.80
C CYS A 434 -22.38 8.58 -14.29
N ASP A 435 -23.07 9.29 -13.41
CA ASP A 435 -24.01 10.37 -13.74
C ASP A 435 -23.44 11.77 -13.49
N GLN A 436 -22.14 11.88 -13.16
CA GLN A 436 -21.45 13.17 -13.04
C GLN A 436 -20.84 13.55 -14.40
N PHE A 437 -21.35 14.64 -14.96
CA PHE A 437 -20.80 15.29 -16.14
C PHE A 437 -19.68 16.25 -15.74
N VAL A 438 -18.64 16.28 -16.56
CA VAL A 438 -17.46 17.11 -16.35
C VAL A 438 -17.20 17.89 -17.63
N SER A 439 -17.17 19.22 -17.54
CA SER A 439 -16.95 20.08 -18.70
C SER A 439 -15.47 20.24 -19.04
N GLN A 440 -14.57 19.99 -18.07
CA GLN A 440 -13.12 20.07 -18.26
C GLN A 440 -12.39 19.03 -17.41
N ILE A 441 -11.39 18.38 -17.98
CA ILE A 441 -10.51 17.47 -17.23
C ILE A 441 -9.06 17.91 -17.35
N THR A 442 -8.32 17.82 -16.25
CA THR A 442 -6.87 18.01 -16.26
C THR A 442 -6.20 16.65 -16.14
N ASP A 443 -5.42 16.26 -17.14
CA ASP A 443 -4.75 14.97 -17.20
C ASP A 443 -3.57 14.85 -16.20
N ALA A 444 -2.89 13.71 -16.22
CA ALA A 444 -1.71 13.47 -15.41
C ALA A 444 -0.51 14.39 -15.71
N ASN A 445 -0.48 15.08 -16.87
CA ASN A 445 0.57 16.02 -17.24
C ASN A 445 0.22 17.48 -16.87
N GLY A 446 -0.99 17.73 -16.38
CA GLY A 446 -1.47 19.08 -16.13
C GLY A 446 -2.07 19.76 -17.37
N VAL A 447 -2.27 19.03 -18.47
CA VAL A 447 -2.97 19.52 -19.67
C VAL A 447 -4.47 19.47 -19.40
N THR A 448 -5.15 20.59 -19.64
CA THR A 448 -6.60 20.68 -19.48
C THR A 448 -7.30 20.51 -20.83
N TYR A 449 -8.27 19.62 -20.87
CA TYR A 449 -9.08 19.27 -22.03
C TYR A 449 -10.49 19.82 -21.83
N ASP A 450 -11.04 20.44 -22.88
CA ASP A 450 -12.47 20.74 -22.97
C ASP A 450 -13.22 19.44 -23.28
N MET A 451 -14.21 19.14 -22.44
CA MET A 451 -15.04 17.94 -22.49
C MET A 451 -16.52 18.27 -22.62
N LEU A 452 -16.87 19.52 -22.95
CA LEU A 452 -18.27 19.94 -23.12
C LEU A 452 -19.01 19.10 -24.17
N ASP A 453 -18.30 18.70 -25.22
CA ASP A 453 -18.81 17.86 -26.31
C ASP A 453 -19.28 16.48 -25.84
N THR A 454 -18.73 15.97 -24.73
CA THR A 454 -19.12 14.67 -24.15
C THR A 454 -20.52 14.67 -23.55
N LEU A 455 -21.17 15.82 -23.41
CA LEU A 455 -22.58 15.92 -23.02
C LEU A 455 -23.47 15.10 -23.97
N VAL A 456 -23.09 14.99 -25.25
CA VAL A 456 -23.79 14.16 -26.24
C VAL A 456 -23.83 12.67 -25.87
N SER A 457 -22.92 12.19 -25.02
CA SER A 457 -22.95 10.80 -24.53
C SER A 457 -24.13 10.51 -23.58
N TRP A 458 -24.80 11.54 -23.04
CA TRP A 458 -26.04 11.40 -22.25
C TRP A 458 -27.28 11.23 -23.14
N VAL A 459 -27.18 11.52 -24.43
CA VAL A 459 -28.27 11.28 -25.39
C VAL A 459 -28.30 9.79 -25.71
N THR A 460 -29.23 9.07 -25.11
CA THR A 460 -29.49 7.65 -25.35
C THR A 460 -30.63 7.47 -26.35
N PHE A 461 -30.45 6.59 -27.33
CA PHE A 461 -31.52 6.08 -28.19
C PHE A 461 -31.73 4.59 -27.90
N ASN A 462 -32.93 4.08 -28.19
CA ASN A 462 -33.29 2.66 -27.98
C ASN A 462 -33.34 2.21 -26.50
N ASP A 463 -33.69 3.14 -25.61
CA ASP A 463 -33.99 2.86 -24.19
C ASP A 463 -35.47 2.47 -24.05
N ARG A 464 -35.75 1.39 -23.32
CA ARG A 464 -37.12 0.87 -23.16
C ARG A 464 -38.07 1.89 -22.53
N SER A 465 -37.59 2.70 -21.59
CA SER A 465 -38.39 3.73 -20.93
C SER A 465 -38.81 4.84 -21.90
N LEU A 466 -37.97 5.17 -22.87
CA LEU A 466 -38.27 6.15 -23.92
C LEU A 466 -39.28 5.58 -24.93
N SER A 467 -39.19 4.29 -25.26
CA SER A 467 -40.17 3.62 -26.13
C SER A 467 -41.60 3.68 -25.57
N GLU A 468 -41.77 3.63 -24.24
CA GLU A 468 -43.09 3.78 -23.61
C GLU A 468 -43.68 5.19 -23.82
N VAL A 469 -42.85 6.24 -23.75
CA VAL A 469 -43.27 7.62 -24.05
C VAL A 469 -43.73 7.71 -25.51
N ILE A 470 -42.94 7.16 -26.43
CA ILE A 470 -43.24 7.18 -27.87
C ILE A 470 -44.53 6.41 -28.17
N SER A 471 -44.75 5.26 -27.52
CA SER A 471 -45.97 4.47 -27.68
C SER A 471 -47.21 5.25 -27.25
N LYS A 472 -47.18 5.86 -26.05
CA LYS A 472 -48.30 6.69 -25.55
C LYS A 472 -48.56 7.89 -26.44
N ALA A 473 -47.50 8.55 -26.89
CA ALA A 473 -47.60 9.65 -27.83
C ALA A 473 -48.26 9.19 -29.13
N GLY A 474 -47.86 8.04 -29.69
CA GLY A 474 -48.46 7.44 -30.88
C GLY A 474 -49.96 7.11 -30.72
N GLU A 475 -50.36 6.57 -29.57
CA GLU A 475 -51.78 6.32 -29.24
C GLU A 475 -52.59 7.61 -29.18
N LYS A 476 -52.06 8.67 -28.56
CA LYS A 476 -52.69 10.00 -28.57
C LYS A 476 -52.82 10.55 -29.98
N GLY A 477 -51.77 10.44 -30.78
CA GLY A 477 -51.73 10.93 -32.16
C GLY A 477 -52.75 10.27 -33.07
N ALA A 478 -53.00 8.98 -32.88
CA ALA A 478 -54.02 8.23 -33.63
C ALA A 478 -55.46 8.73 -33.37
N ASN A 479 -55.70 9.34 -32.20
CA ASN A 479 -57.02 9.88 -31.82
C ASN A 479 -57.24 11.34 -32.24
N LEU A 480 -56.23 12.00 -32.83
CA LEU A 480 -56.34 13.38 -33.33
C LEU A 480 -57.04 13.44 -34.69
N VAL A 481 -57.61 14.59 -35.02
CA VAL A 481 -58.23 14.88 -36.32
C VAL A 481 -57.62 16.16 -36.91
N PRO A 482 -56.75 16.07 -37.94
CA PRO A 482 -56.22 14.84 -38.56
C PRO A 482 -55.27 14.07 -37.62
N PRO A 483 -55.09 12.75 -37.83
CA PRO A 483 -54.20 11.94 -37.00
C PRO A 483 -52.74 12.33 -37.23
N VAL A 484 -51.96 12.37 -36.15
CA VAL A 484 -50.52 12.61 -36.18
C VAL A 484 -49.79 11.29 -35.97
N LYS A 485 -48.96 10.88 -36.92
CA LYS A 485 -48.22 9.61 -36.88
C LYS A 485 -46.78 9.85 -36.48
N ILE A 486 -46.29 9.13 -35.47
CA ILE A 486 -44.86 9.11 -35.13
C ILE A 486 -44.14 8.10 -36.03
N ILE A 487 -43.11 8.56 -36.75
CA ILE A 487 -42.31 7.75 -37.67
C ILE A 487 -41.01 7.35 -36.96
N GLY A 488 -40.56 6.09 -37.08
CA GLY A 488 -39.25 5.64 -36.56
C GLY A 488 -39.27 4.40 -35.65
N PHE A 489 -40.41 4.03 -35.07
CA PHE A 489 -40.55 2.80 -34.27
C PHE A 489 -41.49 1.80 -34.95
N GLN A 490 -41.07 1.23 -36.09
CA GLN A 490 -41.75 0.09 -36.71
C GLN A 490 -40.72 -0.98 -37.12
N PRO A 491 -41.06 -2.29 -37.04
CA PRO A 491 -40.21 -3.37 -37.51
C PRO A 491 -39.75 -3.11 -38.96
N PRO A 492 -38.52 -3.51 -39.35
CA PRO A 492 -37.93 -3.21 -40.68
C PRO A 492 -38.79 -3.68 -41.88
N ASN A 493 -39.81 -4.49 -41.61
CA ASN A 493 -40.57 -5.26 -42.58
C ASN A 493 -41.94 -4.64 -42.89
N ILE A 494 -42.36 -3.58 -42.18
CA ILE A 494 -43.76 -3.09 -42.20
C ILE A 494 -43.94 -1.85 -43.08
N PHE A 495 -42.94 -0.99 -43.26
CA PHE A 495 -42.92 0.04 -44.32
C PHE A 495 -41.49 0.25 -44.79
N ALA A 496 -41.21 0.00 -46.07
CA ALA A 496 -39.97 0.44 -46.68
C ALA A 496 -39.94 1.97 -46.64
N LYS A 497 -38.81 2.56 -46.21
CA LYS A 497 -38.51 3.98 -46.46
C LYS A 497 -38.92 4.29 -47.89
N MET A 498 -39.85 5.23 -48.10
CA MET A 498 -40.12 5.69 -49.45
C MET A 498 -38.78 6.21 -50.00
N PRO A 499 -38.33 5.76 -51.19
CA PRO A 499 -37.01 6.11 -51.72
C PRO A 499 -36.79 7.63 -51.83
N THR A 500 -37.89 8.39 -51.92
CA THR A 500 -37.91 9.85 -52.00
C THR A 500 -39.14 10.39 -51.25
N ASP A 501 -38.91 11.28 -50.26
CA ASP A 501 -39.95 12.11 -49.63
C ASP A 501 -40.10 13.39 -50.47
N THR A 502 -41.25 13.56 -51.12
CA THR A 502 -41.51 14.67 -52.06
C THR A 502 -42.20 15.88 -51.41
N ARG A 503 -42.40 15.87 -50.10
CA ARG A 503 -42.99 16.99 -49.36
C ARG A 503 -42.08 18.22 -49.41
N SER A 504 -42.69 19.40 -49.50
CA SER A 504 -41.97 20.67 -49.39
C SER A 504 -41.33 20.84 -48.00
N LEU A 505 -40.35 21.74 -47.88
CA LEU A 505 -39.70 22.01 -46.60
C LEU A 505 -40.70 22.44 -45.52
N ASP A 506 -41.67 23.29 -45.87
CA ASP A 506 -42.71 23.78 -44.95
C ASP A 506 -43.68 22.66 -44.51
N GLU A 507 -44.02 21.73 -45.41
CA GLU A 507 -44.87 20.58 -45.07
C GLU A 507 -44.13 19.61 -44.13
N ARG A 508 -42.83 19.41 -44.34
CA ARG A 508 -41.99 18.60 -43.45
C ARG A 508 -41.82 19.24 -42.09
N ASP A 509 -41.60 20.55 -42.05
CA ASP A 509 -41.46 21.30 -40.80
C ASP A 509 -42.74 21.22 -39.96
N LYS A 510 -43.92 21.41 -40.58
CA LYS A 510 -45.22 21.25 -39.90
C LYS A 510 -45.47 19.83 -39.39
N ASP A 511 -45.09 18.81 -40.15
CA ASP A 511 -45.21 17.42 -39.75
C ASP A 511 -44.30 17.10 -38.55
N TYR A 512 -43.03 17.52 -38.62
CA TYR A 512 -42.08 17.34 -37.52
C TYR A 512 -42.58 18.06 -36.27
N LEU A 513 -43.02 19.32 -36.39
CA LEU A 513 -43.57 20.10 -35.29
C LEU A 513 -44.78 19.39 -34.63
N SER A 514 -45.65 18.78 -35.43
CA SER A 514 -46.81 18.03 -34.93
C SER A 514 -46.40 16.77 -34.15
N GLN A 515 -45.42 16.02 -34.65
CA GLN A 515 -44.88 14.83 -33.95
C GLN A 515 -44.15 15.21 -32.66
N ILE A 516 -43.35 16.28 -32.70
CA ILE A 516 -42.59 16.79 -31.55
C ILE A 516 -43.54 17.33 -30.49
N LYS A 517 -44.58 18.08 -30.89
CA LYS A 517 -45.64 18.55 -29.99
C LYS A 517 -46.32 17.39 -29.27
N LEU A 518 -46.64 16.32 -29.99
CA LEU A 518 -47.27 15.13 -29.42
C LEU A 518 -46.41 14.45 -28.35
N ILE A 519 -45.10 14.34 -28.58
CA ILE A 519 -44.14 13.84 -27.59
C ILE A 519 -44.06 14.77 -26.39
N TYR A 520 -43.95 16.08 -26.62
CA TYR A 520 -43.88 17.08 -25.56
C TYR A 520 -45.14 17.08 -24.68
N ASP A 521 -46.32 17.06 -25.30
CA ASP A 521 -47.61 17.01 -24.60
C ASP A 521 -47.75 15.72 -23.80
N THR A 522 -47.24 14.59 -24.31
CA THR A 522 -47.18 13.32 -23.56
C THR A 522 -46.29 13.43 -22.32
N LEU A 523 -45.09 14.03 -22.44
CA LEU A 523 -44.21 14.27 -21.28
C LEU A 523 -44.87 15.20 -20.25
N LYS A 524 -45.52 16.26 -20.71
CA LYS A 524 -46.21 17.24 -19.85
C LYS A 524 -47.43 16.64 -19.16
N GLU A 525 -48.28 15.93 -19.88
CA GLU A 525 -49.58 15.48 -19.39
C GLU A 525 -49.52 14.14 -18.65
N ASP A 526 -48.76 13.16 -19.16
CA ASP A 526 -48.73 11.81 -18.58
C ASP A 526 -47.57 11.63 -17.60
N TYR A 527 -46.41 12.22 -17.91
CA TYR A 527 -45.22 12.15 -17.07
C TYR A 527 -45.10 13.35 -16.11
N LYS A 528 -45.96 14.38 -16.27
CA LYS A 528 -45.96 15.60 -15.44
C LYS A 528 -44.60 16.29 -15.39
N LEU A 529 -43.84 16.19 -16.49
CA LEU A 529 -42.48 16.71 -16.58
C LEU A 529 -42.49 18.24 -16.55
N THR A 530 -41.68 18.82 -15.66
CA THR A 530 -41.56 20.27 -15.49
C THR A 530 -40.11 20.67 -15.28
N TYR A 531 -39.79 21.91 -15.67
CA TYR A 531 -38.48 22.52 -15.40
C TYR A 531 -38.28 22.77 -13.90
N ILE A 532 -37.05 22.52 -13.43
CA ILE A 532 -36.56 22.97 -12.13
C ILE A 532 -35.28 23.78 -12.29
N ASN A 533 -35.26 24.96 -11.68
CA ASN A 533 -34.03 25.70 -11.51
C ASN A 533 -33.23 25.07 -10.37
N GLN A 534 -32.13 24.40 -10.70
CA GLN A 534 -31.18 23.88 -9.73
C GLN A 534 -29.88 24.68 -9.83
N PRO A 535 -29.38 25.24 -8.71
CA PRO A 535 -28.10 25.94 -8.72
C PRO A 535 -26.98 24.96 -9.11
N ILE A 536 -26.13 25.38 -10.04
CA ILE A 536 -24.97 24.62 -10.49
C ILE A 536 -24.02 24.43 -9.31
N ALA A 537 -24.08 23.26 -8.68
CA ALA A 537 -23.07 22.86 -7.72
C ALA A 537 -21.83 22.45 -8.53
N TYR A 538 -20.71 23.12 -8.25
CA TYR A 538 -19.38 22.90 -8.84
C TYR A 538 -19.23 23.42 -10.29
N ARG A 539 -18.60 24.59 -10.44
CA ARG A 539 -18.43 25.33 -11.72
C ARG A 539 -17.87 24.52 -12.91
N ASN A 540 -17.25 23.36 -12.69
CA ASN A 540 -16.61 22.53 -13.72
C ASN A 540 -17.16 21.08 -13.82
N SER A 541 -18.13 20.69 -12.98
CA SER A 541 -18.78 19.38 -13.07
C SER A 541 -20.13 19.39 -12.37
N GLN A 542 -21.11 18.64 -12.85
CA GLN A 542 -22.42 18.55 -12.19
C GLN A 542 -23.02 17.17 -12.41
N ARG A 543 -23.90 16.74 -11.50
CA ARG A 543 -24.69 15.52 -11.74
C ARG A 543 -25.80 15.83 -12.72
N ILE A 544 -25.92 14.99 -13.75
CA ILE A 544 -26.96 15.07 -14.78
C ILE A 544 -27.65 13.72 -14.79
N LYS A 545 -28.95 13.71 -14.51
CA LYS A 545 -29.77 12.50 -14.68
C LYS A 545 -29.74 12.04 -16.13
N PHE A 546 -29.65 10.73 -16.31
CA PHE A 546 -29.90 10.13 -17.62
C PHE A 546 -31.38 10.26 -18.01
N PRO A 547 -31.71 10.20 -19.32
CA PRO A 547 -33.08 10.35 -19.81
C PRO A 547 -34.14 9.53 -19.05
N TYR A 548 -33.88 8.25 -18.78
CA TYR A 548 -34.82 7.37 -18.05
C TYR A 548 -35.07 7.80 -16.59
N ASP A 549 -34.12 8.46 -15.93
CA ASP A 549 -34.28 8.98 -14.58
C ASP A 549 -34.96 10.34 -14.58
N THR A 550 -34.68 11.16 -15.59
CA THR A 550 -35.38 12.44 -15.81
C THR A 550 -36.89 12.21 -15.99
N LEU A 551 -37.30 11.14 -16.68
CA LEU A 551 -38.72 10.77 -16.86
C LEU A 551 -39.50 10.54 -15.56
N LYS A 552 -38.83 10.18 -14.46
CA LYS A 552 -39.51 9.85 -13.18
C LYS A 552 -39.90 11.09 -12.37
N ASN A 553 -39.35 12.25 -12.68
CA ASN A 553 -39.40 13.45 -11.82
C ASN A 553 -39.31 14.74 -12.65
N LYS A 554 -38.76 15.81 -12.09
CA LYS A 554 -38.47 17.08 -12.76
C LYS A 554 -37.02 17.12 -13.26
N GLY A 555 -36.76 17.93 -14.29
CA GLY A 555 -35.43 18.09 -14.90
C GLY A 555 -34.96 19.55 -14.95
N ASN A 556 -33.65 19.77 -14.84
CA ASN A 556 -33.04 21.07 -15.19
C ASN A 556 -32.88 21.22 -16.72
N CYS A 557 -32.41 22.38 -17.19
CA CYS A 557 -32.29 22.69 -18.63
C CYS A 557 -31.48 21.62 -19.40
N ILE A 558 -30.38 21.14 -18.80
CA ILE A 558 -29.51 20.14 -19.43
C ILE A 558 -30.16 18.74 -19.43
N GLU A 559 -30.72 18.32 -18.30
CA GLU A 559 -31.42 17.03 -18.16
C GLU A 559 -32.60 16.93 -19.15
N LEU A 560 -33.32 18.03 -19.34
CA LEU A 560 -34.43 18.13 -20.29
C LEU A 560 -33.95 18.16 -21.75
N ALA A 561 -32.85 18.88 -22.04
CA ALA A 561 -32.27 18.91 -23.38
C ALA A 561 -31.84 17.51 -23.83
N VAL A 562 -31.11 16.77 -22.99
CA VAL A 562 -30.64 15.41 -23.34
C VAL A 562 -31.80 14.41 -23.43
N LEU A 563 -32.79 14.48 -22.53
CA LEU A 563 -34.00 13.64 -22.61
C LEU A 563 -34.77 13.89 -23.90
N PHE A 564 -34.99 15.16 -24.26
CA PHE A 564 -35.78 15.47 -25.44
C PHE A 564 -35.01 15.12 -26.71
N ALA A 565 -33.70 15.39 -26.77
CA ALA A 565 -32.83 14.96 -27.87
C ALA A 565 -32.88 13.43 -28.06
N SER A 566 -32.87 12.67 -26.96
CA SER A 566 -33.01 11.22 -26.96
C SER A 566 -34.32 10.74 -27.59
N LEU A 567 -35.43 11.42 -27.29
CA LEU A 567 -36.75 11.08 -27.85
C LEU A 567 -36.82 11.42 -29.35
N LEU A 568 -36.26 12.57 -29.75
CA LEU A 568 -36.17 12.97 -31.16
C LEU A 568 -35.33 11.98 -31.98
N GLU A 569 -34.16 11.60 -31.47
CA GLU A 569 -33.29 10.60 -32.12
C GLU A 569 -34.02 9.25 -32.26
N SER A 570 -34.83 8.87 -31.27
CA SER A 570 -35.60 7.62 -31.28
C SER A 570 -36.71 7.58 -32.34
N ILE A 571 -37.07 8.73 -32.92
CA ILE A 571 -38.07 8.85 -34.00
C ILE A 571 -37.43 9.33 -35.32
N GLU A 572 -36.13 9.07 -35.49
CA GLU A 572 -35.32 9.46 -36.65
C GLU A 572 -35.29 10.99 -36.95
N ILE A 573 -35.67 11.85 -35.99
CA ILE A 573 -35.47 13.30 -36.10
C ILE A 573 -34.07 13.64 -35.62
N GLU A 574 -33.31 14.39 -36.43
CA GLU A 574 -31.92 14.76 -36.11
C GLU A 574 -31.87 15.89 -35.08
N PRO A 575 -31.48 15.62 -33.82
CA PRO A 575 -31.50 16.63 -32.77
C PRO A 575 -30.18 17.41 -32.75
N VAL A 576 -30.28 18.66 -32.28
CA VAL A 576 -29.13 19.48 -31.91
C VAL A 576 -29.21 19.89 -30.45
N ILE A 577 -28.07 19.97 -29.76
CA ILE A 577 -27.98 20.52 -28.40
C ILE A 577 -27.25 21.86 -28.49
N ALA A 578 -27.89 22.92 -28.03
CA ALA A 578 -27.31 24.26 -28.01
C ALA A 578 -26.96 24.66 -26.57
N ILE A 579 -25.69 24.95 -26.31
CA ILE A 579 -25.19 25.43 -25.04
C ILE A 579 -24.95 26.94 -25.16
N PHE A 580 -25.51 27.69 -24.22
CA PHE A 580 -25.38 29.14 -24.08
C PHE A 580 -24.59 29.45 -22.80
N PRO A 581 -23.24 29.50 -22.86
CA PRO A 581 -22.42 29.58 -21.67
C PRO A 581 -22.66 30.86 -20.85
N GLN A 582 -22.98 31.98 -21.49
CA GLN A 582 -23.25 33.25 -20.80
C GLN A 582 -24.57 33.25 -20.04
N ASP A 583 -25.56 32.53 -20.55
CA ASP A 583 -26.89 32.42 -19.96
C ASP A 583 -26.99 31.24 -18.97
N GLU A 584 -25.89 30.49 -18.78
CA GLU A 584 -25.86 29.22 -18.02
C GLU A 584 -26.99 28.27 -18.44
N HIS A 585 -27.27 28.22 -19.74
CA HIS A 585 -28.47 27.58 -20.29
C HIS A 585 -28.15 26.59 -21.41
N VAL A 586 -28.94 25.51 -21.48
CA VAL A 586 -28.83 24.50 -22.55
C VAL A 586 -30.22 24.20 -23.09
N SER A 587 -30.34 24.28 -24.41
CA SER A 587 -31.58 24.10 -25.16
C SER A 587 -31.43 22.93 -26.13
N VAL A 588 -32.57 22.44 -26.61
CA VAL A 588 -32.64 21.37 -27.62
C VAL A 588 -33.29 21.89 -28.89
N GLY A 589 -32.80 21.46 -30.04
CA GLY A 589 -33.37 21.76 -31.33
C GLY A 589 -33.43 20.53 -32.22
N TRP A 590 -33.97 20.71 -33.42
CA TRP A 590 -34.01 19.68 -34.46
C TRP A 590 -33.77 20.29 -35.83
N LYS A 591 -33.26 19.46 -36.73
CA LYS A 591 -33.04 19.82 -38.12
C LYS A 591 -34.17 19.30 -38.98
N VAL A 592 -34.58 20.11 -39.95
CA VAL A 592 -35.53 19.73 -40.99
C VAL A 592 -34.81 19.90 -42.33
N GLN A 593 -34.65 18.78 -43.04
CA GLN A 593 -34.08 18.77 -44.37
C GLN A 593 -35.21 18.75 -45.40
N GLY A 594 -35.03 19.37 -46.57
CA GLY A 594 -36.04 19.36 -47.63
C GLY A 594 -35.62 20.28 -48.79
N GLU A 595 -35.89 19.86 -50.03
CA GLU A 595 -35.60 20.67 -51.23
C GLU A 595 -34.13 21.12 -51.37
N GLY A 596 -33.18 20.32 -50.87
CA GLY A 596 -31.75 20.66 -50.87
C GLY A 596 -31.37 21.75 -49.85
N LYS A 597 -32.29 22.13 -48.97
CA LYS A 597 -32.09 23.05 -47.84
C LYS A 597 -32.20 22.32 -46.51
N GLU A 598 -31.58 22.89 -45.50
CA GLU A 598 -31.71 22.47 -44.11
C GLU A 598 -32.10 23.70 -43.28
N ILE A 599 -33.08 23.55 -42.40
CA ILE A 599 -33.41 24.54 -41.38
C ILE A 599 -33.30 23.90 -40.00
N CYS A 600 -33.12 24.73 -38.98
CA CYS A 600 -33.10 24.30 -37.60
C CYS A 600 -34.16 25.04 -36.79
N ASN A 601 -34.79 24.32 -35.87
CA ASN A 601 -35.74 24.87 -34.90
C ASN A 601 -35.23 24.59 -33.48
N MET A 602 -35.70 25.37 -32.51
CA MET A 602 -35.30 25.27 -31.11
C MET A 602 -36.50 25.24 -30.17
N LEU A 603 -36.38 24.47 -29.10
CA LEU A 603 -37.30 24.41 -27.97
C LEU A 603 -36.56 24.85 -26.70
N GLU A 604 -37.14 25.85 -26.02
CA GLU A 604 -36.62 26.46 -24.79
C GLU A 604 -36.85 25.56 -23.56
N THR A 605 -35.79 24.99 -23.00
CA THR A 605 -35.92 24.00 -21.92
C THR A 605 -36.28 24.62 -20.56
N ASN A 606 -36.07 25.93 -20.35
CA ASN A 606 -36.49 26.59 -19.11
C ASN A 606 -38.01 26.74 -18.98
N MET A 607 -38.74 26.60 -20.09
CA MET A 607 -40.20 26.68 -20.12
C MET A 607 -40.87 25.30 -20.19
N PHE A 608 -40.12 24.21 -19.96
CA PHE A 608 -40.67 22.86 -20.04
C PHE A 608 -41.78 22.65 -19.01
N GLY A 609 -42.94 22.20 -19.48
CA GLY A 609 -44.20 22.11 -18.72
C GLY A 609 -45.24 23.17 -19.13
N GLU A 610 -44.83 24.24 -19.82
CA GLU A 610 -45.75 25.25 -20.38
C GLU A 610 -46.45 24.76 -21.65
N ASP A 611 -47.31 25.60 -22.23
CA ASP A 611 -47.91 25.36 -23.55
C ASP A 611 -46.86 25.27 -24.66
N PHE A 612 -46.93 24.24 -25.50
CA PHE A 612 -45.89 23.92 -26.49
C PHE A 612 -45.59 25.09 -27.44
N ASP A 613 -46.62 25.78 -27.93
CA ASP A 613 -46.44 26.89 -28.86
C ASP A 613 -45.69 28.05 -28.21
N LYS A 614 -45.93 28.29 -26.91
CA LYS A 614 -45.15 29.27 -26.13
C LYS A 614 -43.69 28.85 -25.99
N VAL A 615 -43.42 27.57 -25.75
CA VAL A 615 -42.05 27.06 -25.59
C VAL A 615 -41.25 27.19 -26.89
N VAL A 616 -41.84 26.83 -28.02
CA VAL A 616 -41.20 26.99 -29.34
C VAL A 616 -41.03 28.46 -29.70
N ALA A 617 -42.04 29.31 -29.43
CA ALA A 617 -41.92 30.75 -29.64
C ALA A 617 -40.77 31.35 -28.81
N LYS A 618 -40.58 30.88 -27.56
CA LYS A 618 -39.44 31.32 -26.75
C LYS A 618 -38.11 30.81 -27.28
N GLY A 619 -38.06 29.59 -27.83
CA GLY A 619 -36.90 29.08 -28.55
C GLY A 619 -36.50 29.96 -29.74
N LYS A 620 -37.46 30.52 -30.48
CA LYS A 620 -37.18 31.52 -31.55
C LYS A 620 -36.57 32.80 -31.00
N VAL A 621 -37.08 33.30 -29.87
CA VAL A 621 -36.48 34.47 -29.18
C VAL A 621 -35.04 34.16 -28.72
N LEU A 622 -34.77 32.94 -28.26
CA LEU A 622 -33.42 32.52 -27.89
C LEU A 622 -32.45 32.51 -29.08
N VAL A 623 -32.90 32.02 -30.25
CA VAL A 623 -32.19 32.11 -31.53
C VAL A 623 -31.92 33.57 -31.89
N GLU A 624 -32.92 34.44 -31.74
CA GLU A 624 -32.80 35.85 -32.10
C GLU A 624 -31.82 36.61 -31.22
N ASN A 625 -31.92 36.44 -29.89
CA ASN A 625 -31.05 37.07 -28.91
C ASN A 625 -29.58 36.68 -29.10
N ASN A 626 -29.33 35.46 -29.58
CA ASN A 626 -27.99 34.93 -29.83
C ASN A 626 -27.53 35.10 -31.29
N GLN A 627 -28.28 35.86 -32.10
CA GLN A 627 -27.97 36.19 -33.50
C GLN A 627 -27.83 34.95 -34.40
N LEU A 628 -28.62 33.90 -34.18
CA LEU A 628 -28.53 32.62 -34.92
C LEU A 628 -29.55 32.50 -36.07
N GLN A 629 -30.25 33.58 -36.41
CA GLN A 629 -31.35 33.54 -37.38
C GLN A 629 -30.88 33.09 -38.77
N THR A 630 -29.70 33.54 -39.21
CA THR A 630 -29.17 33.20 -40.52
C THR A 630 -28.78 31.73 -40.60
N GLU A 631 -28.14 31.20 -39.56
CA GLU A 631 -27.72 29.82 -39.47
C GLU A 631 -28.93 28.88 -39.34
N PHE A 632 -29.94 29.24 -38.56
CA PHE A 632 -31.14 28.42 -38.39
C PHE A 632 -32.04 28.44 -39.64
N ALA A 633 -32.01 29.51 -40.43
CA ALA A 633 -32.78 29.62 -41.67
C ALA A 633 -32.10 28.99 -42.90
N ASN A 634 -30.77 28.84 -42.90
CA ASN A 634 -30.02 28.36 -44.08
C ASN A 634 -29.21 27.07 -43.82
N GLY A 635 -29.29 26.52 -42.62
CA GLY A 635 -28.54 25.34 -42.19
C GLY A 635 -27.33 25.73 -41.35
N VAL A 636 -27.11 24.99 -40.26
CA VAL A 636 -26.00 25.24 -39.34
C VAL A 636 -24.73 24.59 -39.90
N ALA A 637 -23.69 25.39 -40.10
CA ALA A 637 -22.43 24.95 -40.69
C ALA A 637 -21.54 24.21 -39.66
N PHE A 638 -21.89 22.96 -39.34
CA PHE A 638 -21.10 22.12 -38.43
C PHE A 638 -19.75 21.70 -39.02
N ASP A 639 -18.70 21.75 -38.21
CA ASP A 639 -17.38 21.21 -38.55
C ASP A 639 -17.39 19.67 -38.73
N GLU A 640 -16.25 19.08 -39.04
CA GLU A 640 -16.08 17.62 -39.19
C GLU A 640 -16.35 16.82 -37.90
N ASN A 641 -16.39 17.48 -36.75
CA ASN A 641 -16.71 16.90 -35.45
C ASN A 641 -18.18 17.05 -35.10
N GLY A 642 -18.99 17.75 -35.91
CA GLY A 642 -20.39 18.02 -35.59
C GLY A 642 -20.59 19.18 -34.62
N ILE A 643 -19.61 20.08 -34.53
CA ILE A 643 -19.64 21.22 -33.63
C ILE A 643 -19.75 22.51 -34.46
N PHE A 644 -20.65 23.38 -34.04
CA PHE A 644 -20.74 24.76 -34.49
C PHE A 644 -20.48 25.69 -33.32
N LYS A 645 -19.61 26.67 -33.51
CA LYS A 645 -19.27 27.66 -32.48
C LYS A 645 -19.48 29.07 -33.02
N LYS A 646 -20.24 29.87 -32.29
CA LYS A 646 -20.35 31.32 -32.49
C LYS A 646 -19.91 31.99 -31.20
N GLU A 647 -18.60 31.95 -30.98
CA GLU A 647 -17.99 32.43 -29.74
C GLU A 647 -18.18 33.94 -29.58
N PRO A 648 -18.37 34.45 -28.35
CA PRO A 648 -18.41 33.72 -27.07
C PRO A 648 -19.82 33.25 -26.65
N ASN A 649 -20.80 33.24 -27.56
CA ASN A 649 -22.22 33.22 -27.19
C ASN A 649 -22.85 31.83 -27.22
N VAL A 650 -22.55 31.00 -28.22
CA VAL A 650 -23.20 29.68 -28.37
C VAL A 650 -22.28 28.60 -28.91
N ILE A 651 -22.50 27.37 -28.45
CA ILE A 651 -21.94 26.14 -29.00
C ILE A 651 -23.11 25.21 -29.34
N ILE A 652 -23.17 24.70 -30.56
CA ILE A 652 -24.22 23.79 -31.02
C ILE A 652 -23.59 22.46 -31.42
N PHE A 653 -24.17 21.37 -30.93
CA PHE A 653 -23.76 20.00 -31.18
C PHE A 653 -24.79 19.30 -32.08
N ASP A 654 -24.34 18.79 -33.23
CA ASP A 654 -25.11 17.86 -34.05
C ASP A 654 -24.96 16.44 -33.48
N VAL A 655 -25.99 15.99 -32.75
CA VAL A 655 -25.96 14.72 -32.01
C VAL A 655 -25.66 13.54 -32.95
N LYS A 656 -26.28 13.52 -34.13
CA LYS A 656 -26.15 12.42 -35.10
C LYS A 656 -24.76 12.39 -35.72
N LYS A 657 -24.19 13.55 -36.05
CA LYS A 657 -22.83 13.63 -36.62
C LYS A 657 -21.76 13.27 -35.58
N MET A 658 -22.00 13.61 -34.31
CA MET A 658 -21.09 13.33 -33.20
C MET A 658 -21.08 11.87 -32.75
N ARG A 659 -22.15 11.11 -33.04
CA ARG A 659 -22.36 9.71 -32.58
C ARG A 659 -21.17 8.79 -32.82
N ALA A 660 -20.51 8.92 -33.96
CA ALA A 660 -19.38 8.08 -34.35
C ALA A 660 -18.13 8.31 -33.47
N LYS A 661 -17.98 9.51 -32.90
CA LYS A 661 -16.83 9.92 -32.08
C LYS A 661 -17.14 9.97 -30.58
N ILE A 662 -18.41 10.17 -30.23
CA ILE A 662 -18.89 10.27 -28.85
C ILE A 662 -20.10 9.35 -28.74
N PRO A 663 -19.93 8.02 -28.60
CA PRO A 663 -21.02 7.05 -28.41
C PRO A 663 -21.80 7.31 -27.10
N PRO A 664 -23.03 6.78 -26.92
CA PRO A 664 -23.76 6.98 -25.68
C PRO A 664 -23.01 6.22 -24.61
N SER A 665 -22.94 6.78 -23.40
CA SER A 665 -22.14 6.17 -22.34
C SER A 665 -22.50 4.68 -22.20
N PRO A 666 -21.52 3.77 -22.32
CA PRO A 666 -21.76 2.34 -22.25
C PRO A 666 -21.99 1.89 -20.80
N TYR A 667 -21.74 2.76 -19.83
CA TYR A 667 -21.74 2.43 -18.40
C TYR A 667 -23.09 2.67 -17.71
N VAL A 668 -24.09 3.03 -18.50
CA VAL A 668 -25.45 3.28 -18.04
C VAL A 668 -26.26 2.00 -18.19
N ASN A 669 -26.92 1.56 -17.12
CA ASN A 669 -27.91 0.49 -17.23
C ASN A 669 -29.09 1.00 -18.05
N ARG A 670 -29.34 0.37 -19.20
CA ARG A 670 -30.44 0.67 -20.13
C ARG A 670 -31.57 -0.34 -20.00
#